data_AF-A0A6J6XVX6-F1
#
_entry.id   AF-A0A6J6XVX6-F1
#
_cell.length_a   1.000
_cell.length_b   1.000
_cell.length_c   1.000
_cell.angle_alpha   90.00
_cell.angle_beta   90.00
_cell.angle_gamma   90.00
#
_symmetry.space_group_name_H-M   'P 1'
#
loop_
_entity.id
_entity.type
_entity.pdbx_description
1 polymer ?
#
loop_
_entity_poly.entity_id
_entity_poly.type
_entity_poly.pdbx_seq_one_letter_code
_entity_poly.pdbx_strand_id
1 'polypeptide(L)'
;MSWLTSLPVWAILFLSLLVVGSVSSASYLLLHKKTGEHRERTGMAAAAYMTALGSLFAILTGFLINSEYATLRQAQSLVGKEAAAASRLAWATEALPSVDTALVQQRLGVYLSDSEQSDFKAFGTDKAQNAQTSPGFGSLRELQSVSFTIASRSYVASATSNAMEASMADLTDARRELLSIADSEMPIELLLLSAIAGFALIINALFVSLRSGGNTVYVAVGIILIVALDLALIVGISAPFRGPFVVDAGPVQTMATEVQSGVYLPWVGPSRVIESSAKTCTADASSCVRIAPDEPIQLAALLRIGKDADASGLDDLRGFQLAIDYLDGKFDGEDGRLLGHDVAHWEVDDECSPEGGKSGAGQLLNDKSLIAIVGTTCSGAAKAAIPLVSGAGVLMVSGQNTAPVLTAEPAANSTYFRTAPNDLIQGSVVAGFVGGQLGLNHIAIVSDGSVYSDELSTVFQSKIGSYGVTQTQNFESKEGSDYAATAAAIAKGGFDGVYMPVNSPVCEKLMDAIAANSSLKNLPVITSDACILAGVLPYATKVNAYGSGPDVTALGKQPFYRDEYKNAYQSKFGQAPLSVWNTSAFDSANLIFDAIQRTAIESSDGSLLIPRRTLVEAMKAIDGYVGVSNKMVCTPTGDCAQAGTIGVFKAPAWPVGNGSQSAIPVYSKTETLASVVRKK
;
A
#
# COMPACT_ATOMS: atom_id res chain seq x y z
N MET A 1 11.35 -40.35 -13.90
CA MET A 1 12.76 -39.88 -13.85
C MET A 1 12.98 -38.73 -12.89
N SER A 2 11.92 -38.09 -12.42
CA SER A 2 11.94 -37.01 -11.43
C SER A 2 12.74 -37.27 -10.15
N TRP A 3 12.69 -38.49 -9.61
CA TRP A 3 13.46 -38.87 -8.42
C TRP A 3 14.98 -38.85 -8.66
N LEU A 4 15.43 -38.95 -9.92
CA LEU A 4 16.84 -38.98 -10.29
C LEU A 4 17.39 -37.55 -10.43
N THR A 5 16.60 -36.63 -10.97
CA THR A 5 16.97 -35.22 -11.17
C THR A 5 16.89 -34.40 -9.88
N SER A 6 16.20 -34.90 -8.85
CA SER A 6 16.16 -34.27 -7.52
C SER A 6 17.34 -34.64 -6.61
N LEU A 7 18.23 -35.54 -7.05
CA LEU A 7 19.37 -35.96 -6.26
C LEU A 7 20.50 -34.90 -6.29
N PRO A 8 21.30 -34.79 -5.21
CA PRO A 8 22.49 -33.94 -5.23
C PRO A 8 23.52 -34.46 -6.23
N VAL A 9 24.39 -33.57 -6.75
CA VAL A 9 25.41 -33.90 -7.78
C VAL A 9 26.17 -35.17 -7.46
N TRP A 10 26.61 -35.33 -6.20
CA TRP A 10 27.40 -36.48 -5.77
C TRP A 10 26.61 -37.80 -5.84
N ALA A 11 25.31 -37.79 -5.60
CA ALA A 11 24.46 -38.97 -5.66
C ALA A 11 24.14 -39.35 -7.11
N ILE A 12 23.90 -38.36 -7.98
CA ILE A 12 23.77 -38.58 -9.43
C ILE A 12 25.07 -39.17 -9.98
N LEU A 13 26.21 -38.58 -9.64
CA LEU A 13 27.54 -39.09 -10.02
C LEU A 13 27.78 -40.50 -9.51
N PHE A 14 27.46 -40.77 -8.24
CA PHE A 14 27.63 -42.10 -7.64
C PHE A 14 26.75 -43.14 -8.35
N LEU A 15 25.48 -42.83 -8.62
CA LEU A 15 24.57 -43.72 -9.34
C LEU A 15 25.05 -43.95 -10.78
N SER A 16 25.47 -42.91 -11.49
CA SER A 16 26.04 -43.04 -12.83
C SER A 16 27.29 -43.91 -12.82
N LEU A 17 28.22 -43.69 -11.88
CA LEU A 17 29.42 -44.51 -11.72
C LEU A 17 29.09 -45.96 -11.34
N LEU A 18 28.10 -46.18 -10.47
CA LEU A 18 27.68 -47.51 -10.05
C LEU A 18 27.05 -48.28 -11.21
N VAL A 19 26.14 -47.65 -11.96
CA VAL A 19 25.49 -48.26 -13.13
C VAL A 19 26.51 -48.53 -14.22
N VAL A 20 27.29 -47.53 -14.62
CA VAL A 20 28.29 -47.65 -15.67
C VAL A 20 29.36 -48.66 -15.25
N GLY A 21 29.84 -48.62 -14.01
CA GLY A 21 30.83 -49.55 -13.46
C GLY A 21 30.32 -50.99 -13.35
N SER A 22 29.06 -51.20 -12.96
CA SER A 22 28.45 -52.53 -12.87
C SER A 22 28.27 -53.17 -14.24
N VAL A 23 27.74 -52.40 -15.21
CA VAL A 23 27.63 -52.85 -16.61
C VAL A 23 29.01 -53.14 -17.19
N SER A 24 29.98 -52.25 -16.97
CA SER A 24 31.37 -52.44 -17.42
C SER A 24 32.00 -53.71 -16.84
N SER A 25 31.80 -53.98 -15.54
CA SER A 25 32.35 -55.15 -14.86
C SER A 25 31.70 -56.44 -15.36
N ALA A 26 30.37 -56.46 -15.53
CA ALA A 26 29.63 -57.59 -16.09
C ALA A 26 30.07 -57.86 -17.54
N SER A 27 30.17 -56.82 -18.37
CA SER A 27 30.68 -56.91 -19.74
C SER A 27 32.11 -57.45 -19.75
N TYR A 28 33.01 -56.94 -18.90
CA TYR A 28 34.39 -57.43 -18.82
C TYR A 28 34.46 -58.92 -18.49
N LEU A 29 33.71 -59.40 -17.50
CA LEU A 29 33.67 -60.82 -17.12
C LEU A 29 33.13 -61.70 -18.25
N LEU A 30 32.05 -61.27 -18.91
CA LEU A 30 31.46 -61.99 -20.03
C LEU A 30 32.41 -62.06 -21.24
N LEU A 31 33.06 -60.94 -21.57
CA LEU A 31 34.04 -60.87 -22.64
C LEU A 31 35.27 -61.72 -22.33
N HIS A 32 35.79 -61.66 -21.10
CA HIS A 32 36.95 -62.44 -20.67
C HIS A 32 36.70 -63.95 -20.80
N LYS A 33 35.48 -64.41 -20.44
CA LYS A 33 35.04 -65.81 -20.55
C LYS A 33 34.84 -66.26 -22.00
N LYS A 34 34.34 -65.39 -22.89
CA LYS A 34 33.88 -65.78 -24.24
C LYS A 34 34.94 -65.60 -25.34
N THR A 35 35.96 -64.76 -25.14
CA THR A 35 36.92 -64.39 -26.20
C THR A 35 38.18 -65.25 -26.28
N GLY A 36 38.41 -66.15 -25.31
CA GLY A 36 39.56 -67.07 -25.17
C GLY A 36 40.56 -67.14 -26.35
N GLU A 37 40.23 -67.89 -27.41
CA GLU A 37 41.12 -68.15 -28.55
C GLU A 37 41.17 -67.03 -29.63
N HIS A 38 40.25 -66.05 -29.60
CA HIS A 38 40.09 -65.04 -30.66
C HIS A 38 40.44 -63.61 -30.23
N ARG A 39 41.03 -63.43 -29.03
CA ARG A 39 41.28 -62.12 -28.39
C ARG A 39 42.01 -61.12 -29.27
N GLU A 40 43.02 -61.57 -30.02
CA GLU A 40 43.84 -60.71 -30.87
C GLU A 40 43.04 -60.15 -32.06
N ARG A 41 42.24 -61.01 -32.72
CA ARG A 41 41.40 -60.65 -33.87
C ARG A 41 40.25 -59.73 -33.48
N THR A 42 39.58 -60.01 -32.35
CA THR A 42 38.49 -59.16 -31.83
C THR A 42 38.99 -57.81 -31.33
N GLY A 43 40.17 -57.75 -30.71
CA GLY A 43 40.76 -56.50 -30.26
C GLY A 43 41.25 -55.59 -31.39
N MET A 44 41.68 -56.16 -32.54
CA MET A 44 42.00 -55.38 -33.75
C MET A 44 40.75 -54.73 -34.35
N ALA A 45 39.65 -55.49 -34.47
CA ALA A 45 38.38 -54.96 -34.94
C ALA A 45 37.85 -53.87 -34.00
N ALA A 46 37.94 -54.08 -32.68
CA ALA A 46 37.53 -53.09 -31.68
C ALA A 46 38.31 -51.77 -31.81
N ALA A 47 39.64 -51.84 -31.95
CA ALA A 47 40.47 -50.65 -32.12
C ALA A 47 40.07 -49.82 -33.36
N ALA A 48 39.64 -50.47 -34.46
CA ALA A 48 39.18 -49.78 -35.66
C ALA A 48 37.86 -48.99 -35.46
N TYR A 49 36.99 -49.43 -34.56
CA TYR A 49 35.72 -48.76 -34.27
C TYR A 49 35.78 -47.72 -33.15
N MET A 50 36.89 -47.63 -32.40
CA MET A 50 37.03 -46.71 -31.25
C MET A 50 36.76 -45.25 -31.63
N THR A 51 37.33 -44.78 -32.73
CA THR A 51 37.15 -43.40 -33.19
C THR A 51 35.70 -43.14 -33.61
N ALA A 52 35.07 -44.08 -34.31
CA ALA A 52 33.69 -43.92 -34.78
C ALA A 52 32.68 -43.87 -33.61
N LEU A 53 32.83 -44.78 -32.63
CA LEU A 53 31.98 -44.82 -31.44
C LEU A 53 32.22 -43.60 -30.53
N GLY A 54 33.47 -43.18 -30.37
CA GLY A 54 33.83 -41.98 -29.62
C GLY A 54 33.23 -40.72 -30.21
N SER A 55 33.33 -40.54 -31.54
CA SER A 55 32.72 -39.41 -32.25
C SER A 55 31.20 -39.42 -32.15
N LEU A 56 30.55 -40.58 -32.28
CA LEU A 56 29.09 -40.69 -32.14
C LEU A 56 28.62 -40.30 -30.72
N PHE A 57 29.28 -40.81 -29.69
CA PHE A 57 28.98 -40.46 -28.30
C PHE A 57 29.20 -38.97 -28.03
N ALA A 58 30.32 -38.40 -28.50
CA ALA A 58 30.63 -36.99 -28.32
C ALA A 58 29.60 -36.06 -29.00
N ILE A 59 29.16 -36.40 -30.23
CA ILE A 59 28.15 -35.63 -30.96
C ILE A 59 26.80 -35.65 -30.24
N LEU A 60 26.32 -36.84 -29.84
CA LEU A 60 25.03 -36.98 -29.16
C LEU A 60 25.02 -36.28 -27.80
N THR A 61 26.09 -36.47 -27.02
CA THR A 61 26.25 -35.85 -25.70
C THR A 61 26.36 -34.33 -25.82
N GLY A 62 27.17 -33.83 -26.77
CA GLY A 62 27.31 -32.39 -27.00
C GLY A 62 26.00 -31.72 -27.42
N PHE A 63 25.21 -32.36 -28.29
CA PHE A 63 23.89 -31.87 -28.68
C PHE A 63 22.93 -31.80 -27.49
N LEU A 64 22.87 -32.88 -26.69
CA LEU A 64 21.97 -32.96 -25.54
C LEU A 64 22.33 -31.94 -24.47
N ILE A 65 23.61 -31.81 -24.11
CA ILE A 65 24.09 -30.78 -23.16
C ILE A 65 23.72 -29.37 -23.65
N ASN A 66 23.96 -29.07 -24.94
CA ASN A 66 23.66 -27.74 -25.46
C ASN A 66 22.14 -27.46 -25.49
N SER A 67 21.32 -28.47 -25.79
CA SER A 67 19.85 -28.37 -25.76
C SER A 67 19.35 -28.07 -24.35
N GLU A 68 19.73 -28.88 -23.36
CA GLU A 68 19.30 -28.71 -21.97
C GLU A 68 19.83 -27.40 -21.36
N TYR A 69 21.08 -27.03 -21.67
CA TYR A 69 21.65 -25.76 -21.22
C TYR A 69 20.96 -24.54 -21.87
N ALA A 70 20.46 -24.67 -23.10
CA ALA A 70 19.65 -23.63 -23.73
C ALA A 70 18.31 -23.45 -23.00
N THR A 71 17.65 -24.55 -22.62
CA THR A 71 16.43 -24.53 -21.80
C THR A 71 16.65 -23.84 -20.45
N LEU A 72 17.75 -24.17 -19.75
CA LEU A 72 18.12 -23.51 -18.49
C LEU A 72 18.33 -22.00 -18.66
N ARG A 73 19.06 -21.58 -19.70
CA ARG A 73 19.28 -20.15 -19.99
C ARG A 73 17.99 -19.43 -20.40
N GLN A 74 17.10 -20.10 -21.13
CA GLN A 74 15.80 -19.54 -21.49
C GLN A 74 14.94 -19.31 -20.24
N ALA A 75 14.89 -20.28 -19.33
CA ALA A 75 14.18 -20.14 -18.06
C ALA A 75 14.75 -18.97 -17.23
N GLN A 76 16.08 -18.84 -17.14
CA GLN A 76 16.71 -17.70 -16.45
C GLN A 76 16.37 -16.35 -17.10
N SER A 77 16.34 -16.30 -18.43
CA SER A 77 15.96 -15.08 -19.18
C SER A 77 14.53 -14.65 -18.90
N LEU A 78 13.61 -15.62 -18.78
CA LEU A 78 12.20 -15.36 -18.46
C LEU A 78 12.00 -14.80 -17.06
N VAL A 79 12.76 -15.26 -16.06
CA VAL A 79 12.76 -14.66 -14.71
C VAL A 79 13.21 -13.19 -14.77
N GLY A 80 14.21 -12.88 -15.59
CA GLY A 80 14.63 -11.49 -15.83
C GLY A 80 13.55 -10.64 -16.51
N LYS A 81 12.81 -11.19 -17.48
CA LYS A 81 11.70 -10.51 -18.14
C LYS A 81 10.52 -10.27 -17.19
N GLU A 82 10.21 -11.23 -16.33
CA GLU A 82 9.19 -11.10 -15.29
C GLU A 82 9.50 -9.91 -14.38
N ALA A 83 10.71 -9.83 -13.83
CA ALA A 83 11.14 -8.70 -13.00
C ALA A 83 11.12 -7.35 -13.76
N ALA A 84 11.54 -7.32 -15.02
CA ALA A 84 11.52 -6.11 -15.83
C ALA A 84 10.09 -5.61 -16.13
N ALA A 85 9.14 -6.53 -16.38
CA ALA A 85 7.74 -6.20 -16.59
C ALA A 85 7.08 -5.69 -15.30
N ALA A 86 7.38 -6.30 -14.15
CA ALA A 86 6.97 -5.81 -12.84
C ALA A 86 7.44 -4.37 -12.57
N SER A 87 8.71 -4.07 -12.84
CA SER A 87 9.25 -2.71 -12.67
C SER A 87 8.55 -1.68 -13.56
N ARG A 88 8.27 -2.02 -14.83
CA ARG A 88 7.53 -1.13 -15.73
C ARG A 88 6.10 -0.87 -15.26
N LEU A 89 5.42 -1.90 -14.74
CA LEU A 89 4.09 -1.73 -14.14
C LEU A 89 4.15 -0.76 -12.95
N ALA A 90 5.11 -0.96 -12.05
CA ALA A 90 5.29 -0.09 -10.88
C ALA A 90 5.48 1.38 -11.29
N TRP A 91 6.34 1.67 -12.27
CA TRP A 91 6.53 3.03 -12.77
C TRP A 91 5.32 3.60 -13.51
N ALA A 92 4.58 2.79 -14.27
CA ALA A 92 3.40 3.25 -14.98
C ALA A 92 2.33 3.81 -14.01
N THR A 93 2.26 3.26 -12.79
CA THR A 93 1.27 3.65 -11.79
C THR A 93 1.52 5.00 -11.12
N GLU A 94 2.68 5.63 -11.32
CA GLU A 94 3.02 6.93 -10.70
C GLU A 94 2.08 8.06 -11.13
N ALA A 95 1.49 7.96 -12.33
CA ALA A 95 0.56 8.95 -12.86
C ALA A 95 -0.88 8.82 -12.33
N LEU A 96 -1.16 7.81 -11.51
CA LEU A 96 -2.49 7.56 -10.94
C LEU A 96 -2.67 8.36 -9.62
N PRO A 97 -3.92 8.51 -9.14
CA PRO A 97 -4.17 8.89 -7.75
C PRO A 97 -3.43 7.97 -6.78
N SER A 98 -2.96 8.48 -5.65
CA SER A 98 -2.12 7.69 -4.73
C SER A 98 -2.79 6.41 -4.25
N VAL A 99 -4.11 6.44 -4.05
CA VAL A 99 -4.87 5.27 -3.61
C VAL A 99 -4.81 4.15 -4.66
N ASP A 100 -4.86 4.49 -5.95
CA ASP A 100 -4.74 3.51 -7.05
C ASP A 100 -3.31 3.05 -7.27
N THR A 101 -2.35 3.98 -7.20
CA THR A 101 -0.92 3.64 -7.26
C THR A 101 -0.57 2.65 -6.15
N ALA A 102 -1.01 2.92 -4.92
CA ALA A 102 -0.79 2.06 -3.76
C ALA A 102 -1.39 0.67 -3.99
N LEU A 103 -2.63 0.62 -4.46
CA LEU A 103 -3.35 -0.64 -4.65
C LEU A 103 -2.69 -1.53 -5.72
N VAL A 104 -2.29 -0.97 -6.87
CA VAL A 104 -1.60 -1.76 -7.90
C VAL A 104 -0.24 -2.25 -7.40
N GLN A 105 0.54 -1.38 -6.74
CA GLN A 105 1.85 -1.76 -6.21
C GLN A 105 1.76 -2.77 -5.06
N GLN A 106 0.72 -2.69 -4.23
CA GLN A 106 0.42 -3.69 -3.20
C GLN A 106 0.19 -5.07 -3.83
N ARG A 107 -0.71 -5.17 -4.81
CA ARG A 107 -1.01 -6.44 -5.50
C ARG A 107 0.21 -6.97 -6.24
N LEU A 108 1.05 -6.09 -6.78
CA LEU A 108 2.31 -6.46 -7.40
C LEU A 108 3.30 -7.05 -6.37
N GLY A 109 3.42 -6.44 -5.19
CA GLY A 109 4.26 -6.95 -4.10
C GLY A 109 3.82 -8.32 -3.58
N VAL A 110 2.50 -8.53 -3.42
CA VAL A 110 1.92 -9.83 -3.04
C VAL A 110 2.26 -10.88 -4.09
N TYR A 111 1.98 -10.59 -5.36
CA TYR A 111 2.31 -11.48 -6.47
C TYR A 111 3.79 -11.89 -6.51
N LEU A 112 4.71 -10.93 -6.40
CA LEU A 112 6.15 -11.21 -6.46
C LEU A 112 6.61 -12.08 -5.28
N SER A 113 6.00 -11.90 -4.10
CA SER A 113 6.28 -12.69 -2.90
C SER A 113 5.73 -14.10 -3.02
N ASP A 114 4.48 -14.26 -3.44
CA ASP A 114 3.85 -15.56 -3.62
C ASP A 114 4.54 -16.37 -4.72
N SER A 115 4.84 -15.74 -5.86
CA SER A 115 5.55 -16.37 -6.99
C SER A 115 6.87 -16.99 -6.52
N GLU A 116 7.62 -16.28 -5.69
CA GLU A 116 8.87 -16.75 -5.09
C GLU A 116 8.65 -17.93 -4.13
N GLN A 117 7.67 -17.81 -3.22
CA GLN A 117 7.48 -18.77 -2.14
C GLN A 117 6.77 -20.06 -2.58
N SER A 118 5.85 -19.98 -3.54
CA SER A 118 5.04 -21.12 -3.99
C SER A 118 5.46 -21.66 -5.35
N ASP A 119 5.67 -20.80 -6.35
CA ASP A 119 5.65 -21.27 -7.73
C ASP A 119 6.98 -21.87 -8.15
N PHE A 120 8.10 -21.23 -7.78
CA PHE A 120 9.44 -21.80 -8.01
C PHE A 120 9.61 -23.16 -7.30
N LYS A 121 8.99 -23.34 -6.13
CA LYS A 121 8.95 -24.64 -5.44
C LYS A 121 8.06 -25.64 -6.19
N ALA A 122 6.90 -25.22 -6.67
CA ALA A 122 5.96 -26.08 -7.38
C ALA A 122 6.52 -26.57 -8.74
N PHE A 123 7.24 -25.71 -9.48
CA PHE A 123 7.96 -26.08 -10.70
C PHE A 123 9.02 -27.17 -10.46
N GLY A 124 9.53 -27.26 -9.22
CA GLY A 124 10.43 -28.31 -8.75
C GLY A 124 9.77 -29.68 -8.54
N THR A 125 8.46 -29.87 -8.78
CA THR A 125 7.72 -31.10 -8.44
C THR A 125 7.11 -31.80 -9.67
N ASP A 126 6.74 -33.07 -9.55
CA ASP A 126 6.27 -33.93 -10.66
C ASP A 126 4.92 -33.55 -11.28
N LYS A 127 4.33 -32.43 -10.84
CA LYS A 127 3.00 -31.99 -11.25
C LYS A 127 3.01 -30.48 -11.47
N ALA A 128 3.75 -30.01 -12.48
CA ALA A 128 3.73 -28.60 -12.89
C ALA A 128 2.31 -28.08 -13.15
N GLN A 129 1.37 -28.96 -13.57
CA GLN A 129 -0.06 -28.64 -13.69
C GLN A 129 -0.72 -28.15 -12.38
N ASN A 130 -0.23 -28.56 -11.20
CA ASN A 130 -0.70 -28.05 -9.91
C ASN A 130 -0.18 -26.64 -9.61
N ALA A 131 0.84 -26.15 -10.34
CA ALA A 131 1.35 -24.79 -10.17
C ALA A 131 0.34 -23.74 -10.66
N GLN A 132 -0.61 -24.06 -11.55
CA GLN A 132 -1.67 -23.13 -11.94
C GLN A 132 -2.65 -22.81 -10.79
N THR A 133 -2.71 -23.67 -9.78
CA THR A 133 -3.51 -23.49 -8.56
C THR A 133 -2.69 -23.00 -7.38
N SER A 134 -1.44 -22.59 -7.61
CA SER A 134 -0.58 -22.02 -6.57
C SER A 134 -1.04 -20.62 -6.17
N PRO A 135 -0.68 -20.16 -4.95
CA PRO A 135 -0.85 -18.78 -4.53
C PRO A 135 -0.34 -17.76 -5.55
N GLY A 136 0.85 -17.94 -6.14
CA GLY A 136 1.44 -16.99 -7.10
C GLY A 136 0.61 -16.78 -8.38
N PHE A 137 0.02 -17.85 -8.95
CA PHE A 137 -0.92 -17.71 -10.07
C PHE A 137 -2.31 -17.18 -9.63
N GLY A 138 -2.66 -17.30 -8.36
CA GLY A 138 -3.81 -16.64 -7.75
C GLY A 138 -3.62 -15.12 -7.71
N SER A 139 -2.57 -14.66 -7.04
CA SER A 139 -2.25 -13.25 -6.88
C SER A 139 -1.91 -12.55 -8.20
N LEU A 140 -1.37 -13.25 -9.20
CA LEU A 140 -1.21 -12.72 -10.56
C LEU A 140 -2.56 -12.37 -11.21
N ARG A 141 -3.58 -13.22 -11.05
CA ARG A 141 -4.92 -12.96 -11.61
C ARG A 141 -5.62 -11.80 -10.91
N GLU A 142 -5.42 -11.68 -9.60
CA GLU A 142 -5.91 -10.52 -8.83
C GLU A 142 -5.23 -9.23 -9.27
N LEU A 143 -3.90 -9.22 -9.38
CA LEU A 143 -3.13 -8.09 -9.92
C LEU A 143 -3.61 -7.68 -11.31
N GLN A 144 -3.86 -8.66 -12.18
CA GLN A 144 -4.39 -8.41 -13.53
C GLN A 144 -5.78 -7.76 -13.49
N SER A 145 -6.68 -8.29 -12.67
CA SER A 145 -8.04 -7.75 -12.51
C SER A 145 -8.01 -6.31 -12.01
N VAL A 146 -7.22 -6.02 -10.96
CA VAL A 146 -7.08 -4.68 -10.38
C VAL A 146 -6.47 -3.71 -11.38
N SER A 147 -5.38 -4.10 -12.04
CA SER A 147 -4.68 -3.26 -13.00
C SER A 147 -5.58 -2.87 -14.18
N PHE A 148 -6.34 -3.80 -14.74
CA PHE A 148 -7.28 -3.51 -15.82
C PHE A 148 -8.49 -2.68 -15.36
N THR A 149 -9.00 -2.94 -14.16
CA THR A 149 -10.11 -2.15 -13.59
C THR A 149 -9.68 -0.69 -13.49
N ILE A 150 -8.52 -0.41 -12.89
CA ILE A 150 -7.99 0.94 -12.74
C ILE A 150 -7.66 1.55 -14.11
N ALA A 151 -6.99 0.82 -15.00
CA ALA A 151 -6.63 1.30 -16.33
C ALA A 151 -7.85 1.68 -17.21
N SER A 152 -9.03 1.13 -16.92
CA SER A 152 -10.29 1.41 -17.64
C SER A 152 -11.02 2.68 -17.16
N ARG A 153 -10.57 3.30 -16.07
CA ARG A 153 -11.27 4.44 -15.46
C ARG A 153 -11.11 5.71 -16.29
N SER A 154 -12.14 6.56 -16.25
CA SER A 154 -12.27 7.74 -17.11
C SER A 154 -11.15 8.77 -16.94
N TYR A 155 -10.50 8.79 -15.78
CA TYR A 155 -9.46 9.76 -15.44
C TYR A 155 -8.05 9.31 -15.80
N VAL A 156 -7.86 8.03 -16.14
CA VAL A 156 -6.55 7.49 -16.48
C VAL A 156 -6.20 7.92 -17.90
N ALA A 157 -5.05 8.59 -18.05
CA ALA A 157 -4.56 8.97 -19.37
C ALA A 157 -4.30 7.72 -20.22
N SER A 158 -4.65 7.77 -21.52
CA SER A 158 -4.47 6.61 -22.42
C SER A 158 -3.03 6.10 -22.47
N ALA A 159 -2.03 6.97 -22.30
CA ALA A 159 -0.63 6.56 -22.21
C ALA A 159 -0.35 5.67 -20.99
N THR A 160 -0.91 6.04 -19.83
CA THR A 160 -0.80 5.28 -18.58
C THR A 160 -1.54 3.95 -18.68
N SER A 161 -2.78 3.97 -19.18
CA SER A 161 -3.60 2.78 -19.41
C SER A 161 -2.87 1.75 -20.31
N ASN A 162 -2.38 2.20 -21.47
CA ASN A 162 -1.63 1.33 -22.40
C ASN A 162 -0.35 0.75 -21.77
N ALA A 163 0.36 1.53 -20.94
CA ALA A 163 1.58 1.08 -20.28
C ALA A 163 1.30 0.01 -19.20
N MET A 164 0.21 0.16 -18.45
CA MET A 164 -0.25 -0.84 -17.49
C MET A 164 -0.66 -2.13 -18.19
N GLU A 165 -1.46 -2.03 -19.27
CA GLU A 165 -1.92 -3.20 -20.02
C GLU A 165 -0.77 -3.99 -20.64
N ALA A 166 0.19 -3.30 -21.27
CA ALA A 166 1.37 -3.93 -21.86
C ALA A 166 2.25 -4.62 -20.80
N SER A 167 2.44 -4.00 -19.63
CA SER A 167 3.24 -4.57 -18.55
C SER A 167 2.58 -5.84 -17.97
N MET A 168 1.25 -5.86 -17.85
CA MET A 168 0.50 -7.04 -17.42
C MET A 168 0.53 -8.18 -18.43
N ALA A 169 0.49 -7.89 -19.73
CA ALA A 169 0.64 -8.88 -20.78
C ALA A 169 2.02 -9.56 -20.70
N ASP A 170 3.09 -8.74 -20.63
CA ASP A 170 4.47 -9.24 -20.52
C ASP A 170 4.69 -10.11 -19.27
N LEU A 171 4.11 -9.73 -18.12
CA LEU A 171 4.15 -10.54 -16.89
C LEU A 171 3.47 -11.89 -17.09
N THR A 172 2.26 -11.89 -17.63
CA THR A 172 1.46 -13.11 -17.82
C THR A 172 2.13 -14.07 -18.81
N ASP A 173 2.72 -13.54 -19.88
CA ASP A 173 3.41 -14.33 -20.90
C ASP A 173 4.68 -14.98 -20.35
N ALA A 174 5.50 -14.24 -19.59
CA ALA A 174 6.69 -14.78 -18.95
C ALA A 174 6.36 -15.97 -18.04
N ARG A 175 5.27 -15.88 -17.27
CA ARG A 175 4.79 -16.95 -16.37
C ARG A 175 4.28 -18.18 -17.09
N ARG A 176 3.54 -17.99 -18.18
CA ARG A 176 3.06 -19.11 -19.01
C ARG A 176 4.23 -19.87 -19.67
N GLU A 177 5.25 -19.16 -20.14
CA GLU A 177 6.44 -19.78 -20.70
C GLU A 177 7.27 -20.53 -19.65
N LEU A 178 7.44 -19.97 -18.45
CA LEU A 178 8.11 -20.66 -17.34
C LEU A 178 7.40 -21.97 -16.97
N LEU A 179 6.06 -21.94 -16.90
CA LEU A 179 5.25 -23.13 -16.65
C LEU A 179 5.43 -24.20 -17.76
N SER A 180 5.49 -23.79 -19.02
CA SER A 180 5.75 -24.68 -20.16
C SER A 180 7.12 -25.36 -20.06
N ILE A 181 8.16 -24.61 -19.66
CA ILE A 181 9.50 -25.16 -19.42
C ILE A 181 9.51 -26.10 -18.21
N ALA A 182 8.75 -25.79 -17.15
CA ALA A 182 8.65 -26.64 -15.96
C ALA A 182 7.98 -28.00 -16.24
N ASP A 183 7.08 -28.07 -17.22
CA ASP A 183 6.40 -29.29 -17.66
C ASP A 183 7.18 -30.06 -18.75
N SER A 184 8.25 -29.48 -19.29
CA SER A 184 9.04 -30.10 -20.34
C SER A 184 9.83 -31.29 -19.81
N GLU A 185 9.62 -32.47 -20.41
CA GLU A 185 10.40 -33.67 -20.12
C GLU A 185 11.66 -33.74 -21.00
N MET A 186 12.77 -34.20 -20.43
CA MET A 186 14.00 -34.48 -21.20
C MET A 186 13.68 -35.49 -22.31
N PRO A 187 14.18 -35.32 -23.55
CA PRO A 187 14.00 -36.28 -24.64
C PRO A 187 14.67 -37.62 -24.30
N ILE A 188 13.91 -38.54 -23.70
CA ILE A 188 14.41 -39.80 -23.14
C ILE A 188 15.05 -40.67 -24.22
N GLU A 189 14.56 -40.57 -25.45
CA GLU A 189 15.09 -41.28 -26.61
C GLU A 189 16.54 -40.86 -26.90
N LEU A 190 16.84 -39.55 -26.83
CA LEU A 190 18.19 -39.03 -27.03
C LEU A 190 19.12 -39.39 -25.88
N LEU A 191 18.62 -39.37 -24.64
CA LEU A 191 19.38 -39.83 -23.47
C LEU A 191 19.73 -41.31 -23.60
N LEU A 192 18.76 -42.15 -23.98
CA LEU A 192 18.96 -43.58 -24.17
C LEU A 192 19.95 -43.87 -25.31
N LEU A 193 19.84 -43.15 -26.43
CA LEU A 193 20.79 -43.27 -27.54
C LEU A 193 22.21 -42.87 -27.13
N SER A 194 22.37 -41.79 -26.37
CA SER A 194 23.65 -41.37 -25.82
C SER A 194 24.22 -42.41 -24.85
N ALA A 195 23.40 -42.95 -23.94
CA ALA A 195 23.80 -44.00 -23.02
C ALA A 195 24.24 -45.28 -23.76
N ILE A 196 23.49 -45.71 -24.79
CA ILE A 196 23.84 -46.87 -25.62
C ILE A 196 25.18 -46.64 -26.34
N ALA A 197 25.40 -45.46 -26.92
CA ALA A 197 26.66 -45.11 -27.56
C ALA A 197 27.84 -45.13 -26.55
N GLY A 198 27.63 -44.61 -25.34
CA GLY A 198 28.60 -44.65 -24.25
C GLY A 198 28.93 -46.08 -23.80
N PHE A 199 27.92 -46.94 -23.62
CA PHE A 199 28.13 -48.36 -23.30
C PHE A 199 28.86 -49.11 -24.42
N ALA A 200 28.52 -48.85 -25.69
CA ALA A 200 29.20 -49.43 -26.83
C ALA A 200 30.69 -49.02 -26.85
N LEU A 201 30.99 -47.75 -26.57
CA LEU A 201 32.36 -47.24 -26.45
C LEU A 201 33.13 -47.92 -25.31
N ILE A 202 32.50 -48.09 -24.14
CA ILE A 202 33.08 -48.79 -22.99
C ILE A 202 33.38 -50.25 -23.32
N ILE A 203 32.41 -50.98 -23.87
CA ILE A 203 32.57 -52.39 -24.26
C ILE A 203 33.73 -52.52 -25.24
N ASN A 204 33.81 -51.62 -26.22
CA ASN A 204 34.87 -51.59 -27.22
C ASN A 204 36.26 -51.31 -26.58
N ALA A 205 36.33 -50.40 -25.61
CA ALA A 205 37.55 -50.12 -24.85
C ALA A 205 37.99 -51.33 -23.99
N LEU A 206 37.05 -52.09 -23.43
CA LEU A 206 37.34 -53.31 -22.67
C LEU A 206 37.92 -54.42 -23.57
N PHE A 207 37.45 -54.56 -24.82
CA PHE A 207 38.05 -55.47 -25.81
C PHE A 207 39.50 -55.10 -26.13
N VAL A 208 39.80 -53.80 -26.28
CA VAL A 208 41.18 -53.31 -26.49
C VAL A 208 42.05 -53.58 -25.26
N SER A 209 41.51 -53.36 -24.06
CA SER A 209 42.19 -53.62 -22.79
C SER A 209 42.56 -55.10 -22.60
N LEU A 210 41.66 -56.03 -22.97
CA LEU A 210 41.92 -57.47 -22.94
C LEU A 210 43.01 -57.94 -23.92
N ARG A 211 43.31 -57.16 -24.96
CA ARG A 211 44.36 -57.45 -25.95
C ARG A 211 45.74 -56.92 -25.53
N SER A 212 45.81 -55.68 -25.07
CA SER A 212 47.06 -54.91 -25.01
C SER A 212 47.74 -54.88 -23.63
N GLY A 213 47.22 -55.62 -22.64
CA GLY A 213 47.83 -55.74 -21.31
C GLY A 213 47.51 -54.58 -20.34
N GLY A 214 48.22 -54.54 -19.21
CA GLY A 214 47.86 -53.72 -18.05
C GLY A 214 47.73 -52.21 -18.31
N ASN A 215 48.53 -51.63 -19.20
CA ASN A 215 48.54 -50.17 -19.42
C ASN A 215 47.29 -49.65 -20.15
N THR A 216 46.61 -50.49 -20.94
CA THR A 216 45.34 -50.11 -21.62
C THR A 216 44.12 -50.20 -20.70
N VAL A 217 44.25 -50.76 -19.49
CA VAL A 217 43.20 -50.75 -18.46
C VAL A 217 42.90 -49.33 -18.01
N TYR A 218 43.93 -48.48 -17.86
CA TYR A 218 43.75 -47.08 -17.48
C TYR A 218 42.95 -46.28 -18.51
N VAL A 219 43.07 -46.62 -19.81
CA VAL A 219 42.28 -45.99 -20.89
C VAL A 219 40.80 -46.38 -20.78
N ALA A 220 40.51 -47.65 -20.51
CA ALA A 220 39.13 -48.10 -20.30
C ALA A 220 38.50 -47.46 -19.05
N VAL A 221 39.26 -47.33 -17.95
CA VAL A 221 38.82 -46.62 -16.74
C VAL A 221 38.55 -45.14 -17.04
N GLY A 222 39.41 -44.47 -17.79
CA GLY A 222 39.20 -43.08 -18.21
C GLY A 222 37.91 -42.88 -18.99
N ILE A 223 37.59 -43.78 -19.93
CA ILE A 223 36.35 -43.73 -20.73
C ILE A 223 35.12 -43.98 -19.85
N ILE A 224 35.18 -44.94 -18.92
CA ILE A 224 34.10 -45.22 -17.96
C ILE A 224 33.80 -43.96 -17.12
N LEU A 225 34.84 -43.26 -16.65
CA LEU A 225 34.69 -42.02 -15.90
C LEU A 225 34.06 -40.91 -16.74
N ILE A 226 34.54 -40.70 -17.98
CA ILE A 226 34.00 -39.67 -18.88
C ILE A 226 32.52 -39.92 -19.17
N VAL A 227 32.15 -41.15 -19.56
CA VAL A 227 30.75 -41.50 -19.85
C VAL A 227 29.87 -41.30 -18.60
N ALA A 228 30.34 -41.68 -17.42
CA ALA A 228 29.59 -41.49 -16.18
C ALA A 228 29.43 -40.00 -15.80
N LEU A 229 30.47 -39.18 -16.01
CA LEU A 229 30.44 -37.73 -15.79
C LEU A 229 29.49 -37.03 -16.76
N ASP A 230 29.55 -37.37 -18.05
CA ASP A 230 28.70 -36.77 -19.08
C ASP A 230 27.22 -37.11 -18.85
N LEU A 231 26.90 -38.36 -18.54
CA LEU A 231 25.52 -38.77 -18.21
C LEU A 231 25.03 -38.09 -16.92
N ALA A 232 25.89 -37.96 -15.91
CA ALA A 232 25.54 -37.24 -14.68
C ALA A 232 25.31 -35.73 -14.92
N LEU A 233 26.10 -35.12 -15.79
CA LEU A 233 25.96 -33.71 -16.18
C LEU A 233 24.64 -33.47 -16.94
N ILE A 234 24.31 -34.33 -17.90
CA ILE A 234 23.05 -34.26 -18.65
C ILE A 234 21.86 -34.32 -17.69
N VAL A 235 21.83 -35.30 -16.79
CA VAL A 235 20.75 -35.45 -15.78
C VAL A 235 20.72 -34.26 -14.81
N GLY A 236 21.88 -33.68 -14.48
CA GLY A 236 21.98 -32.54 -13.59
C GLY A 236 21.43 -31.23 -14.17
N ILE A 237 21.51 -31.03 -15.49
CA ILE A 237 21.08 -29.79 -16.17
C ILE A 237 19.65 -29.89 -16.70
N SER A 238 19.12 -31.08 -16.93
CA SER A 238 17.81 -31.31 -17.56
C SER A 238 16.58 -30.90 -16.76
N ALA A 239 16.77 -30.31 -15.59
CA ALA A 239 15.68 -29.96 -14.68
C ALA A 239 15.92 -28.53 -14.13
N PRO A 240 15.53 -27.48 -14.86
CA PRO A 240 15.91 -26.10 -14.55
C PRO A 240 15.35 -25.57 -13.21
N PHE A 241 14.38 -26.26 -12.61
CA PHE A 241 13.76 -25.87 -11.35
C PHE A 241 14.05 -26.82 -10.18
N ARG A 242 14.91 -27.83 -10.38
CA ARG A 242 15.22 -28.85 -9.35
C ARG A 242 16.58 -29.50 -9.58
N GLY A 243 17.27 -29.85 -8.50
CA GLY A 243 18.60 -30.42 -8.57
C GLY A 243 19.69 -29.34 -8.43
N PRO A 244 20.89 -29.56 -8.99
CA PRO A 244 22.06 -28.74 -8.66
C PRO A 244 22.26 -27.49 -9.51
N PHE A 245 21.65 -27.44 -10.70
CA PHE A 245 21.72 -26.30 -11.62
C PHE A 245 20.31 -25.73 -11.80
N VAL A 246 19.92 -24.84 -10.89
CA VAL A 246 18.57 -24.24 -10.86
C VAL A 246 18.59 -22.78 -11.31
N VAL A 247 17.44 -22.34 -11.81
CA VAL A 247 17.17 -20.93 -12.09
C VAL A 247 17.25 -20.11 -10.80
N ASP A 248 17.92 -18.96 -10.89
CA ASP A 248 18.02 -17.99 -9.80
C ASP A 248 16.79 -17.05 -9.79
N ALA A 249 16.03 -17.10 -8.69
CA ALA A 249 14.88 -16.23 -8.44
C ALA A 249 15.28 -14.83 -7.90
N GLY A 250 16.57 -14.56 -7.71
CA GLY A 250 17.11 -13.30 -7.19
C GLY A 250 16.55 -12.02 -7.84
N PRO A 251 16.33 -11.94 -9.16
CA PRO A 251 15.69 -10.77 -9.78
C PRO A 251 14.27 -10.50 -9.29
N VAL A 252 13.46 -11.55 -9.09
CA VAL A 252 12.08 -11.43 -8.57
C VAL A 252 12.10 -11.07 -7.09
N GLN A 253 13.02 -11.66 -6.30
CA GLN A 253 13.22 -11.30 -4.89
C GLN A 253 13.62 -9.83 -4.71
N THR A 254 14.52 -9.34 -5.57
CA THR A 254 14.96 -7.93 -5.56
C THR A 254 13.77 -7.02 -5.87
N MET A 255 13.01 -7.35 -6.92
CA MET A 255 11.82 -6.60 -7.30
C MET A 255 10.76 -6.60 -6.18
N ALA A 256 10.52 -7.74 -5.52
CA ALA A 256 9.60 -7.83 -4.38
C ALA A 256 10.00 -6.88 -3.26
N THR A 257 11.30 -6.86 -2.92
CA THR A 257 11.87 -5.98 -1.89
C THR A 257 11.74 -4.51 -2.28
N GLU A 258 12.00 -4.16 -3.55
CA GLU A 258 11.87 -2.79 -4.04
C GLU A 258 10.42 -2.29 -3.97
N VAL A 259 9.45 -3.08 -4.45
CA VAL A 259 8.02 -2.73 -4.36
C VAL A 259 7.57 -2.59 -2.90
N GLN A 260 7.92 -3.56 -2.05
CA GLN A 260 7.55 -3.54 -0.62
C GLN A 260 8.21 -2.38 0.15
N SER A 261 9.41 -1.97 -0.26
CA SER A 261 10.07 -0.80 0.33
C SER A 261 9.38 0.53 -0.02
N GLY A 262 8.43 0.50 -0.96
CA GLY A 262 7.73 1.69 -1.45
C GLY A 262 8.61 2.56 -2.36
N VAL A 263 9.69 2.04 -2.94
CA VAL A 263 10.61 2.83 -3.78
C VAL A 263 9.92 3.41 -5.02
N TYR A 264 8.84 2.77 -5.47
CA TYR A 264 7.99 3.21 -6.58
C TYR A 264 6.78 4.02 -6.13
N LEU A 265 6.56 4.20 -4.82
CA LEU A 265 5.51 5.06 -4.29
C LEU A 265 6.05 6.49 -4.23
N PRO A 266 5.42 7.46 -4.94
CA PRO A 266 5.93 8.82 -5.03
C PRO A 266 5.95 9.58 -3.69
N TRP A 267 5.38 9.00 -2.62
CA TRP A 267 5.26 9.59 -1.29
C TRP A 267 6.08 8.92 -0.18
N VAL A 268 6.79 7.83 -0.46
CA VAL A 268 7.69 7.19 0.52
C VAL A 268 9.13 7.71 0.37
N GLY A 269 9.46 8.20 -0.83
CA GLY A 269 10.79 8.71 -1.19
C GLY A 269 11.83 7.58 -1.33
N PRO A 270 12.92 7.80 -2.11
CA PRO A 270 13.85 6.74 -2.49
C PRO A 270 14.82 6.28 -1.36
N SER A 271 14.58 6.60 -0.09
CA SER A 271 15.63 6.46 0.95
C SER A 271 15.19 6.02 2.35
N ARG A 272 13.89 5.83 2.62
CA ARG A 272 13.45 5.38 3.95
C ARG A 272 12.85 3.98 3.87
N VAL A 273 13.73 2.98 3.72
CA VAL A 273 13.33 1.58 3.93
C VAL A 273 12.89 1.45 5.38
N ILE A 274 11.63 1.11 5.58
CA ILE A 274 11.09 0.81 6.91
C ILE A 274 11.47 -0.64 7.19
N GLU A 275 12.51 -0.87 7.99
CA GLU A 275 12.88 -2.23 8.39
C GLU A 275 11.81 -2.83 9.32
N SER A 276 10.82 -3.52 8.74
CA SER A 276 9.88 -4.38 9.46
C SER A 276 10.56 -5.74 9.72
N SER A 277 11.21 -5.90 10.86
CA SER A 277 11.83 -7.19 11.21
C SER A 277 10.92 -8.03 12.10
N ALA A 278 10.72 -9.30 11.75
CA ALA A 278 10.09 -10.29 12.65
C ALA A 278 10.85 -10.44 13.99
N LYS A 279 12.12 -10.02 14.04
CA LYS A 279 12.93 -9.95 15.26
C LYS A 279 12.36 -8.93 16.26
N THR A 280 11.71 -7.87 15.80
CA THR A 280 11.09 -6.84 16.64
C THR A 280 9.92 -7.44 17.45
N CYS A 281 9.08 -8.24 16.80
CA CYS A 281 7.91 -8.87 17.45
C CYS A 281 8.26 -10.09 18.31
N THR A 282 9.37 -10.77 18.03
CA THR A 282 9.84 -11.89 18.86
C THR A 282 10.57 -11.44 20.13
N ALA A 283 11.10 -10.22 20.15
CA ALA A 283 11.71 -9.61 21.34
C ALA A 283 10.67 -9.09 22.35
N ASP A 284 9.51 -8.61 21.87
CA ASP A 284 8.38 -8.18 22.70
C ASP A 284 7.05 -8.46 21.98
N ALA A 285 6.40 -9.56 22.31
CA ALA A 285 5.12 -9.95 21.72
C ALA A 285 3.98 -8.95 22.01
N SER A 286 4.11 -8.10 23.04
CA SER A 286 3.11 -7.06 23.35
C SER A 286 3.21 -5.83 22.43
N SER A 287 4.32 -5.72 21.67
CA SER A 287 4.54 -4.64 20.71
C SER A 287 3.91 -4.88 19.33
N CYS A 288 3.36 -6.08 19.10
CA CYS A 288 2.77 -6.49 17.83
C CYS A 288 1.37 -7.08 18.01
N VAL A 289 0.50 -6.82 17.03
CA VAL A 289 -0.82 -7.45 16.93
C VAL A 289 -0.71 -8.63 15.98
N ARG A 290 -1.09 -9.82 16.43
CA ARG A 290 -1.22 -11.02 15.58
C ARG A 290 -2.66 -11.16 15.12
N ILE A 291 -2.85 -11.41 13.83
CA ILE A 291 -4.13 -11.66 13.19
C ILE A 291 -4.08 -13.06 12.57
N ALA A 292 -4.97 -13.96 12.97
CA ALA A 292 -5.07 -15.28 12.36
C ALA A 292 -5.68 -15.20 10.94
N PRO A 293 -5.49 -16.21 10.07
CA PRO A 293 -5.85 -16.14 8.64
C PRO A 293 -7.29 -15.71 8.33
N ASP A 294 -8.25 -16.09 9.17
CA ASP A 294 -9.67 -15.75 9.02
C ASP A 294 -10.15 -14.66 10.00
N GLU A 295 -9.25 -14.05 10.76
CA GLU A 295 -9.58 -12.96 11.67
C GLU A 295 -9.54 -11.61 10.95
N PRO A 296 -10.49 -10.70 11.23
CA PRO A 296 -10.48 -9.38 10.62
C PRO A 296 -9.43 -8.46 11.25
N ILE A 297 -8.95 -7.51 10.45
CA ILE A 297 -8.16 -6.36 10.90
C ILE A 297 -9.09 -5.42 11.68
N GLN A 298 -8.85 -5.25 12.98
CA GLN A 298 -9.67 -4.41 13.85
C GLN A 298 -9.26 -2.95 13.82
N LEU A 299 -10.15 -2.09 13.35
CA LEU A 299 -10.05 -0.64 13.35
C LEU A 299 -11.19 -0.02 14.16
N ALA A 300 -11.20 1.30 14.32
CA ALA A 300 -12.30 2.00 14.95
C ALA A 300 -12.50 3.41 14.42
N ALA A 301 -13.73 3.89 14.50
CA ALA A 301 -14.12 5.28 14.41
C ALA A 301 -14.43 5.79 15.82
N LEU A 302 -13.77 6.87 16.24
CA LEU A 302 -14.10 7.62 17.45
C LEU A 302 -14.54 9.02 17.02
N LEU A 303 -15.84 9.22 16.78
CA LEU A 303 -16.37 10.38 16.06
C LEU A 303 -17.65 10.89 16.73
N ARG A 304 -18.11 12.10 16.40
CA ARG A 304 -19.40 12.63 16.86
C ARG A 304 -20.53 11.99 16.05
N ILE A 305 -21.05 10.85 16.49
CA ILE A 305 -22.03 10.03 15.74
C ILE A 305 -23.28 9.66 16.55
N GLY A 306 -23.41 10.19 17.77
CA GLY A 306 -24.60 10.01 18.61
C GLY A 306 -25.87 10.65 18.08
N LYS A 307 -26.94 10.58 18.87
CA LYS A 307 -28.27 11.10 18.49
C LYS A 307 -28.29 12.61 18.25
N ASP A 308 -27.41 13.33 18.92
CA ASP A 308 -27.24 14.78 18.82
C ASP A 308 -26.02 15.17 17.94
N ALA A 309 -25.53 14.22 17.14
CA ALA A 309 -24.46 14.45 16.19
C ALA A 309 -24.88 15.44 15.11
N ASP A 310 -23.95 16.33 14.77
CA ASP A 310 -24.10 17.16 13.59
C ASP A 310 -23.77 16.36 12.32
N ALA A 311 -23.94 17.02 11.18
CA ALA A 311 -23.70 16.44 9.87
C ALA A 311 -22.21 16.07 9.64
N SER A 312 -21.25 16.60 10.42
CA SER A 312 -19.81 16.44 10.16
C SER A 312 -19.25 15.11 10.65
N GLY A 313 -19.54 14.69 11.89
CA GLY A 313 -19.03 13.41 12.41
C GLY A 313 -19.61 12.19 11.67
N LEU A 314 -20.87 12.29 11.21
CA LEU A 314 -21.46 11.29 10.32
C LEU A 314 -20.80 11.27 8.93
N ASP A 315 -20.36 12.42 8.42
CA ASP A 315 -19.68 12.51 7.12
C ASP A 315 -18.27 11.89 7.18
N ASP A 316 -17.57 12.07 8.30
CA ASP A 316 -16.29 11.41 8.57
C ASP A 316 -16.43 9.89 8.60
N LEU A 317 -17.44 9.38 9.30
CA LEU A 317 -17.72 7.95 9.36
C LEU A 317 -17.97 7.38 7.96
N ARG A 318 -18.73 8.10 7.14
CA ARG A 318 -19.03 7.71 5.75
C ARG A 318 -17.79 7.75 4.86
N GLY A 319 -16.90 8.72 5.05
CA GLY A 319 -15.59 8.76 4.39
C GLY A 319 -14.73 7.55 4.74
N PHE A 320 -14.71 7.15 6.02
CA PHE A 320 -14.03 5.94 6.47
C PHE A 320 -14.64 4.67 5.85
N GLN A 321 -15.97 4.52 5.88
CA GLN A 321 -16.67 3.37 5.30
C GLN A 321 -16.48 3.26 3.77
N LEU A 322 -16.37 4.39 3.05
CA LEU A 322 -16.02 4.36 1.63
C LEU A 322 -14.57 3.97 1.39
N ALA A 323 -13.66 4.28 2.30
CA ALA A 323 -12.28 3.83 2.18
C ALA A 323 -12.18 2.30 2.32
N ILE A 324 -12.99 1.71 3.19
CA ILE A 324 -13.10 0.24 3.35
C ILE A 324 -13.68 -0.40 2.09
N ASP A 325 -14.79 0.13 1.55
CA ASP A 325 -15.38 -0.26 0.25
C ASP A 325 -14.30 -0.33 -0.84
N TYR A 326 -13.50 0.74 -0.90
CA TYR A 326 -12.51 0.94 -1.94
C TYR A 326 -11.22 0.10 -1.84
N LEU A 327 -11.05 -0.71 -0.80
CA LEU A 327 -9.83 -1.51 -0.60
C LEU A 327 -9.53 -2.49 -1.75
N ASP A 328 -10.55 -2.88 -2.53
CA ASP A 328 -10.38 -3.73 -3.71
C ASP A 328 -10.29 -2.93 -5.04
N GLY A 329 -10.36 -1.60 -4.95
CA GLY A 329 -10.31 -0.67 -6.08
C GLY A 329 -11.66 -0.46 -6.75
N LYS A 330 -12.77 -0.72 -6.08
CA LYS A 330 -14.12 -0.46 -6.60
C LYS A 330 -14.97 0.26 -5.56
N PHE A 331 -16.03 0.89 -6.05
CA PHE A 331 -17.10 1.39 -5.21
C PHE A 331 -18.37 0.65 -5.60
N ASP A 332 -18.54 -0.56 -5.06
CA ASP A 332 -19.70 -1.41 -5.35
C ASP A 332 -20.62 -1.62 -4.13
N GLY A 333 -20.25 -1.04 -2.99
CA GLY A 333 -21.03 -1.14 -1.76
C GLY A 333 -20.66 -2.35 -0.90
N GLU A 334 -19.75 -3.20 -1.38
CA GLU A 334 -19.18 -4.31 -0.62
C GLU A 334 -17.81 -3.89 -0.07
N ASP A 335 -17.51 -4.30 1.16
CA ASP A 335 -16.25 -3.93 1.80
C ASP A 335 -15.08 -4.74 1.21
N GLY A 336 -14.03 -4.05 0.77
CA GLY A 336 -12.82 -4.69 0.26
C GLY A 336 -11.97 -5.31 1.37
N ARG A 337 -10.97 -6.11 0.95
CA ARG A 337 -10.07 -6.83 1.87
C ARG A 337 -8.66 -6.25 1.88
N LEU A 338 -8.10 -6.08 3.07
CA LEU A 338 -6.75 -5.59 3.28
C LEU A 338 -5.82 -6.76 3.59
N LEU A 339 -4.80 -6.99 2.75
CA LEU A 339 -3.85 -8.11 2.88
C LEU A 339 -4.53 -9.49 3.01
N GLY A 340 -5.67 -9.69 2.35
CA GLY A 340 -6.40 -10.94 2.42
C GLY A 340 -7.24 -11.13 3.69
N HIS A 341 -7.42 -10.08 4.50
CA HIS A 341 -8.31 -10.06 5.67
C HIS A 341 -9.46 -9.08 5.48
N ASP A 342 -10.60 -9.39 6.10
CA ASP A 342 -11.70 -8.43 6.21
C ASP A 342 -11.29 -7.30 7.17
N VAL A 343 -11.85 -6.11 6.98
CA VAL A 343 -11.66 -4.98 7.89
C VAL A 343 -12.92 -4.84 8.73
N ALA A 344 -12.79 -5.03 10.04
CA ALA A 344 -13.86 -4.76 10.98
C ALA A 344 -13.61 -3.42 11.68
N HIS A 345 -14.66 -2.64 11.90
CA HIS A 345 -14.54 -1.37 12.61
C HIS A 345 -15.56 -1.22 13.74
N TRP A 346 -15.10 -0.67 14.85
CA TRP A 346 -15.96 -0.20 15.94
C TRP A 346 -16.39 1.23 15.70
N GLU A 347 -17.63 1.57 16.04
CA GLU A 347 -18.14 2.94 15.96
C GLU A 347 -18.45 3.41 17.38
N VAL A 348 -17.72 4.43 17.85
CA VAL A 348 -17.85 4.98 19.20
C VAL A 348 -18.07 6.48 19.13
N ASP A 349 -19.10 6.94 19.85
CA ASP A 349 -19.43 8.36 19.93
C ASP A 349 -18.45 9.09 20.88
N ASP A 350 -17.78 10.11 20.36
CA ASP A 350 -16.90 10.98 21.14
C ASP A 350 -17.66 12.13 21.85
N GLU A 351 -18.96 12.26 21.57
CA GLU A 351 -19.87 13.29 22.09
C GLU A 351 -19.35 14.73 21.86
N CYS A 352 -18.38 14.92 20.97
CA CYS A 352 -17.62 16.15 20.78
C CYS A 352 -17.05 16.74 22.08
N SER A 353 -16.77 15.90 23.09
CA SER A 353 -16.37 16.36 24.43
C SER A 353 -15.05 15.73 24.92
N PRO A 354 -14.31 16.40 25.82
CA PRO A 354 -13.13 15.78 26.45
C PRO A 354 -13.46 14.48 27.18
N GLU A 355 -14.60 14.44 27.87
CA GLU A 355 -15.08 13.26 28.61
C GLU A 355 -15.42 12.11 27.66
N GLY A 356 -16.15 12.38 26.57
CA GLY A 356 -16.51 11.39 25.54
C GLY A 356 -15.29 10.87 24.77
N GLY A 357 -14.35 11.75 24.40
CA GLY A 357 -13.07 11.34 23.82
C GLY A 357 -12.27 10.41 24.73
N LYS A 358 -12.22 10.71 26.03
CA LYS A 358 -11.53 9.87 27.03
C LYS A 358 -12.23 8.54 27.26
N SER A 359 -13.55 8.53 27.43
CA SER A 359 -14.33 7.32 27.69
C SER A 359 -14.34 6.41 26.47
N GLY A 360 -14.54 6.96 25.27
CA GLY A 360 -14.53 6.24 24.01
C GLY A 360 -13.17 5.62 23.70
N ALA A 361 -12.07 6.36 23.90
CA ALA A 361 -10.73 5.80 23.82
C ALA A 361 -10.54 4.65 24.83
N GLY A 362 -10.96 4.83 26.09
CA GLY A 362 -10.90 3.78 27.09
C GLY A 362 -11.70 2.52 26.72
N GLN A 363 -12.87 2.67 26.10
CA GLN A 363 -13.69 1.57 25.60
C GLN A 363 -12.97 0.81 24.49
N LEU A 364 -12.47 1.52 23.49
CA LEU A 364 -11.77 0.94 22.32
C LEU A 364 -10.50 0.18 22.73
N LEU A 365 -9.73 0.72 23.67
CA LEU A 365 -8.47 0.11 24.14
C LEU A 365 -8.65 -1.18 24.97
N ASN A 366 -9.88 -1.59 25.26
CA ASN A 366 -10.16 -2.90 25.84
C ASN A 366 -9.90 -4.03 24.83
N ASP A 367 -10.08 -3.76 23.54
CA ASP A 367 -9.69 -4.68 22.48
C ASP A 367 -8.18 -4.55 22.20
N LYS A 368 -7.42 -5.60 22.50
CA LYS A 368 -5.96 -5.62 22.28
C LYS A 368 -5.58 -5.82 20.82
N SER A 369 -6.52 -6.28 19.99
CA SER A 369 -6.34 -6.43 18.56
C SER A 369 -6.59 -5.14 17.77
N LEU A 370 -7.13 -4.08 18.40
CA LEU A 370 -7.35 -2.78 17.76
C LEU A 370 -6.03 -2.16 17.25
N ILE A 371 -5.92 -1.95 15.94
CA ILE A 371 -4.69 -1.46 15.31
C ILE A 371 -4.66 0.06 15.26
N ALA A 372 -5.75 0.67 14.79
CA ALA A 372 -5.82 2.11 14.60
C ALA A 372 -7.24 2.68 14.75
N ILE A 373 -7.30 3.99 14.96
CA ILE A 373 -8.53 4.78 15.15
C ILE A 373 -8.57 5.89 14.09
N VAL A 374 -9.67 5.99 13.34
CA VAL A 374 -10.04 7.20 12.60
C VAL A 374 -10.79 8.12 13.54
N GLY A 375 -10.26 9.32 13.78
CA GLY A 375 -10.86 10.28 14.69
C GLY A 375 -9.83 11.15 15.43
N THR A 376 -10.28 12.12 16.22
CA THR A 376 -11.69 12.38 16.55
C THR A 376 -12.36 13.38 15.61
N THR A 377 -13.67 13.63 15.78
CA THR A 377 -14.34 14.76 15.11
C THR A 377 -13.89 16.08 15.72
N CYS A 378 -13.97 16.19 17.06
CA CYS A 378 -13.70 17.46 17.76
C CYS A 378 -12.32 17.50 18.42
N SER A 379 -11.59 18.60 18.22
CA SER A 379 -10.22 18.79 18.75
C SER A 379 -10.12 18.64 20.27
N GLY A 380 -11.18 19.00 21.01
CA GLY A 380 -11.24 18.82 22.47
C GLY A 380 -11.27 17.34 22.89
N ALA A 381 -12.03 16.51 22.16
CA ALA A 381 -12.06 15.06 22.36
C ALA A 381 -10.70 14.42 22.05
N ALA A 382 -10.05 14.83 20.96
CA ALA A 382 -8.70 14.36 20.62
C ALA A 382 -7.69 14.69 21.70
N LYS A 383 -7.68 15.94 22.20
CA LYS A 383 -6.76 16.36 23.26
C LYS A 383 -6.84 15.47 24.50
N ALA A 384 -8.03 14.95 24.83
CA ALA A 384 -8.24 14.02 25.93
C ALA A 384 -7.94 12.54 25.58
N ALA A 385 -8.19 12.13 24.34
CA ALA A 385 -7.99 10.75 23.86
C ALA A 385 -6.52 10.42 23.57
N ILE A 386 -5.77 11.36 22.95
CA ILE A 386 -4.40 11.16 22.46
C ILE A 386 -3.48 10.54 23.53
N PRO A 387 -3.43 11.01 24.79
CA PRO A 387 -2.55 10.42 25.80
C PRO A 387 -2.84 8.94 26.09
N LEU A 388 -4.11 8.53 26.09
CA LEU A 388 -4.51 7.14 26.33
C LEU A 388 -4.14 6.25 25.13
N VAL A 389 -4.48 6.72 23.94
CA VAL A 389 -4.24 6.01 22.68
C VAL A 389 -2.75 5.85 22.40
N SER A 390 -1.97 6.93 22.60
CA SER A 390 -0.51 6.91 22.50
C SER A 390 0.13 6.02 23.55
N GLY A 391 -0.38 6.02 24.78
CA GLY A 391 0.09 5.14 25.85
C GLY A 391 -0.11 3.65 25.54
N ALA A 392 -1.13 3.31 24.73
CA ALA A 392 -1.37 1.95 24.26
C ALA A 392 -0.66 1.61 22.94
N GLY A 393 0.04 2.57 22.32
CA GLY A 393 0.67 2.39 21.01
C GLY A 393 -0.31 2.19 19.85
N VAL A 394 -1.58 2.56 20.02
CA VAL A 394 -2.60 2.48 18.95
C VAL A 394 -2.45 3.72 18.07
N LEU A 395 -2.44 3.55 16.75
CA LEU A 395 -2.36 4.67 15.80
C LEU A 395 -3.70 5.42 15.79
N MET A 396 -3.68 6.75 15.74
CA MET A 396 -4.90 7.56 15.60
C MET A 396 -4.70 8.63 14.54
N VAL A 397 -5.60 8.69 13.57
CA VAL A 397 -5.53 9.66 12.46
C VAL A 397 -6.87 10.39 12.34
N SER A 398 -6.86 11.71 12.52
CA SER A 398 -8.08 12.53 12.41
C SER A 398 -8.21 13.18 11.05
N GLY A 399 -9.42 13.09 10.49
CA GLY A 399 -9.86 13.80 9.29
C GLY A 399 -10.32 15.24 9.52
N GLN A 400 -10.57 15.66 10.77
CA GLN A 400 -11.31 16.90 11.06
C GLN A 400 -10.68 17.78 12.16
N ASN A 401 -9.71 17.28 12.94
CA ASN A 401 -9.12 18.08 14.01
C ASN A 401 -8.13 19.16 13.50
N THR A 402 -8.52 20.43 13.61
CA THR A 402 -7.74 21.57 13.09
C THR A 402 -6.91 22.30 14.16
N ALA A 403 -7.19 22.08 15.45
CA ALA A 403 -6.59 22.85 16.54
C ALA A 403 -5.04 22.74 16.56
N PRO A 404 -4.28 23.85 16.67
CA PRO A 404 -2.83 23.83 16.61
C PRO A 404 -2.16 22.99 17.73
N VAL A 405 -2.72 22.98 18.95
CA VAL A 405 -2.11 22.30 20.10
C VAL A 405 -1.88 20.80 19.89
N LEU A 406 -2.68 20.17 19.04
CA LEU A 406 -2.64 18.72 18.83
C LEU A 406 -1.34 18.25 18.17
N THR A 407 -0.65 19.14 17.45
CA THR A 407 0.61 18.85 16.74
C THR A 407 1.66 19.94 16.94
N ALA A 408 1.53 20.76 17.99
CA ALA A 408 2.41 21.91 18.23
C ALA A 408 3.83 21.52 18.65
N GLU A 409 3.98 20.46 19.44
CA GLU A 409 5.26 20.01 19.98
C GLU A 409 5.46 18.50 19.72
N PRO A 410 6.69 18.05 19.42
CA PRO A 410 6.98 16.63 19.23
C PRO A 410 6.89 15.90 20.58
N ALA A 411 5.84 15.10 20.74
CA ALA A 411 5.77 14.12 21.82
C ALA A 411 6.43 12.82 21.38
N ALA A 412 7.49 12.39 22.08
CA ALA A 412 8.33 11.26 21.68
C ALA A 412 7.55 9.95 21.41
N ASN A 413 6.43 9.76 22.10
CA ASN A 413 5.58 8.58 22.00
C ASN A 413 4.19 8.89 21.40
N SER A 414 3.99 10.05 20.77
CA SER A 414 2.70 10.33 20.13
C SER A 414 2.47 9.37 18.97
N THR A 415 1.27 8.82 18.92
CA THR A 415 0.76 8.00 17.82
C THR A 415 -0.37 8.72 17.07
N TYR A 416 -0.51 10.03 17.27
CA TYR A 416 -1.54 10.85 16.67
C TYR A 416 -1.05 11.52 15.37
N PHE A 417 -1.91 11.51 14.36
CA PHE A 417 -1.74 12.22 13.10
C PHE A 417 -3.04 12.92 12.68
N ARG A 418 -2.95 13.86 11.75
CA ARG A 418 -4.12 14.46 11.11
C ARG A 418 -3.93 14.72 9.63
N THR A 419 -5.02 14.62 8.88
CA THR A 419 -5.11 15.00 7.46
C THR A 419 -5.78 16.36 7.26
N ALA A 420 -6.52 16.84 8.26
CA ALA A 420 -7.15 18.16 8.26
C ALA A 420 -6.11 19.31 8.24
N PRO A 421 -6.36 20.42 7.51
CA PRO A 421 -5.55 21.62 7.62
C PRO A 421 -5.54 22.19 9.05
N ASN A 422 -4.40 22.73 9.45
CA ASN A 422 -4.22 23.36 10.77
C ASN A 422 -4.85 24.76 10.82
N ASP A 423 -5.49 25.14 11.94
CA ASP A 423 -6.07 26.46 12.16
C ASP A 423 -5.04 27.61 12.09
N LEU A 424 -3.75 27.34 12.28
CA LEU A 424 -2.68 28.30 11.98
C LEU A 424 -2.79 28.86 10.55
N ILE A 425 -3.20 28.01 9.61
CA ILE A 425 -3.46 28.37 8.22
C ILE A 425 -4.79 29.12 8.11
N GLN A 426 -5.88 28.53 8.60
CA GLN A 426 -7.22 29.12 8.46
C GLN A 426 -7.34 30.48 9.14
N GLY A 427 -6.91 30.62 10.39
CA GLY A 427 -6.93 31.90 11.10
C GLY A 427 -6.09 32.98 10.39
N SER A 428 -4.98 32.62 9.75
CA SER A 428 -4.19 33.55 8.93
C SER A 428 -4.90 33.97 7.65
N VAL A 429 -5.60 33.06 6.96
CA VAL A 429 -6.35 33.37 5.74
C VAL A 429 -7.56 34.25 6.07
N VAL A 430 -8.31 33.89 7.11
CA VAL A 430 -9.47 34.67 7.58
C VAL A 430 -9.04 36.07 8.03
N ALA A 431 -7.90 36.21 8.70
CA ALA A 431 -7.37 37.52 9.06
C ALA A 431 -7.11 38.41 7.83
N GLY A 432 -6.53 37.83 6.77
CA GLY A 432 -6.30 38.53 5.51
C GLY A 432 -7.59 38.93 4.79
N PHE A 433 -8.62 38.10 4.85
CA PHE A 433 -9.94 38.45 4.33
C PHE A 433 -10.59 39.61 5.09
N VAL A 434 -10.63 39.52 6.43
CA VAL A 434 -11.32 40.49 7.28
C VAL A 434 -10.65 41.86 7.26
N GLY A 435 -9.35 41.95 7.51
CA GLY A 435 -8.65 43.24 7.52
C GLY A 435 -8.29 43.72 6.11
N GLY A 436 -7.88 42.82 5.22
CA GLY A 436 -7.39 43.19 3.90
C GLY A 436 -8.48 43.41 2.85
N GLN A 437 -9.44 42.48 2.72
CA GLN A 437 -10.45 42.54 1.66
C GLN A 437 -11.74 43.24 2.10
N LEU A 438 -12.21 42.97 3.33
CA LEU A 438 -13.37 43.67 3.88
C LEU A 438 -13.01 45.03 4.48
N GLY A 439 -11.75 45.27 4.84
CA GLY A 439 -11.29 46.55 5.39
C GLY A 439 -11.87 46.88 6.77
N LEU A 440 -12.24 45.86 7.56
CA LEU A 440 -12.84 46.06 8.87
C LEU A 440 -11.78 46.44 9.91
N ASN A 441 -12.12 47.27 10.90
CA ASN A 441 -11.14 47.75 11.90
C ASN A 441 -11.52 47.41 13.35
N HIS A 442 -12.81 47.23 13.64
CA HIS A 442 -13.33 46.86 14.96
C HIS A 442 -14.13 45.56 14.90
N ILE A 443 -13.58 44.46 15.45
CA ILE A 443 -14.17 43.12 15.31
C ILE A 443 -14.57 42.53 16.67
N ALA A 444 -15.80 42.01 16.75
CA ALA A 444 -16.19 41.11 17.84
C ALA A 444 -15.74 39.68 17.52
N ILE A 445 -15.07 39.02 18.43
CA ILE A 445 -14.65 37.62 18.32
C ILE A 445 -15.47 36.80 19.31
N VAL A 446 -16.18 35.78 18.86
CA VAL A 446 -17.02 34.93 19.71
C VAL A 446 -16.47 33.51 19.73
N SER A 447 -16.13 33.02 20.92
CA SER A 447 -15.76 31.63 21.16
C SER A 447 -16.90 30.86 21.84
N ASP A 448 -17.01 29.56 21.58
CA ASP A 448 -17.90 28.65 22.32
C ASP A 448 -17.21 27.97 23.51
N GLY A 449 -15.95 28.32 23.79
CA GLY A 449 -15.14 27.78 24.87
C GLY A 449 -14.59 26.37 24.62
N SER A 450 -14.77 25.82 23.42
CA SER A 450 -14.08 24.61 23.00
C SER A 450 -12.62 24.90 22.66
N VAL A 451 -11.76 23.86 22.77
CA VAL A 451 -10.34 23.94 22.38
C VAL A 451 -10.17 24.43 20.93
N TYR A 452 -11.06 23.98 20.05
CA TYR A 452 -11.10 24.42 18.66
C TYR A 452 -11.37 25.93 18.55
N SER A 453 -12.49 26.39 19.12
CA SER A 453 -12.94 27.77 18.98
C SER A 453 -11.98 28.76 19.64
N ASP A 454 -11.46 28.43 20.81
CA ASP A 454 -10.50 29.25 21.54
C ASP A 454 -9.17 29.39 20.80
N GLU A 455 -8.62 28.28 20.27
CA GLU A 455 -7.34 28.33 19.57
C GLU A 455 -7.45 29.02 18.21
N LEU A 456 -8.50 28.74 17.43
CA LEU A 456 -8.73 29.43 16.17
C LEU A 456 -8.98 30.93 16.38
N SER A 457 -9.74 31.32 17.42
CA SER A 457 -9.91 32.72 17.83
C SER A 457 -8.58 33.38 18.19
N THR A 458 -7.72 32.68 18.94
CA THR A 458 -6.39 33.15 19.33
C THR A 458 -5.48 33.34 18.12
N VAL A 459 -5.48 32.39 17.18
CA VAL A 459 -4.72 32.52 15.93
C VAL A 459 -5.20 33.73 15.14
N PHE A 460 -6.51 33.87 14.93
CA PHE A 460 -7.08 35.02 14.23
C PHE A 460 -6.65 36.35 14.89
N GLN A 461 -6.81 36.46 16.21
CA GLN A 461 -6.40 37.66 16.97
C GLN A 461 -4.91 37.96 16.82
N SER A 462 -4.05 36.94 16.79
CA SER A 462 -2.61 37.11 16.59
C SER A 462 -2.23 37.60 15.19
N LYS A 463 -3.08 37.36 14.18
CA LYS A 463 -2.81 37.70 12.77
C LYS A 463 -3.49 38.97 12.32
N ILE A 464 -4.66 39.29 12.86
CA ILE A 464 -5.53 40.34 12.34
C ILE A 464 -4.92 41.76 12.43
N GLY A 465 -4.08 42.02 13.44
CA GLY A 465 -3.39 43.31 13.57
C GLY A 465 -2.44 43.63 12.41
N SER A 466 -1.85 42.61 11.77
CA SER A 466 -0.98 42.79 10.58
C SER A 466 -1.75 43.28 9.35
N TYR A 467 -3.08 43.22 9.38
CA TYR A 467 -3.98 43.69 8.34
C TYR A 467 -4.66 45.02 8.70
N GLY A 468 -4.13 45.77 9.68
CA GLY A 468 -4.59 47.11 10.02
C GLY A 468 -5.78 47.17 10.96
N VAL A 469 -6.25 46.04 11.48
CA VAL A 469 -7.34 45.97 12.46
C VAL A 469 -6.79 46.30 13.84
N THR A 470 -7.29 47.37 14.44
CA THR A 470 -6.74 47.92 15.70
C THR A 470 -7.58 47.61 16.93
N GLN A 471 -8.84 47.19 16.76
CA GLN A 471 -9.75 46.94 17.87
C GLN A 471 -10.38 45.55 17.74
N THR A 472 -10.19 44.72 18.77
CA THR A 472 -10.86 43.42 18.89
C THR A 472 -11.41 43.27 20.29
N GLN A 473 -12.58 42.63 20.41
CA GLN A 473 -13.14 42.27 21.71
C GLN A 473 -13.65 40.83 21.68
N ASN A 474 -13.27 40.06 22.69
CA ASN A 474 -13.69 38.67 22.84
C ASN A 474 -15.00 38.57 23.61
N PHE A 475 -15.86 37.66 23.17
CA PHE A 475 -17.11 37.26 23.77
C PHE A 475 -17.14 35.73 23.87
N GLU A 476 -17.94 35.21 24.79
CA GLU A 476 -18.17 33.78 24.94
C GLU A 476 -19.65 33.48 24.74
N SER A 477 -19.95 32.42 23.99
CA SER A 477 -21.31 31.91 23.80
C SER A 477 -21.25 30.41 23.62
N LYS A 478 -21.41 29.68 24.72
CA LYS A 478 -21.43 28.20 24.74
C LYS A 478 -22.80 27.67 24.34
N GLU A 479 -22.88 26.36 24.09
CA GLU A 479 -24.17 25.70 23.96
C GLU A 479 -25.05 25.94 25.21
N GLY A 480 -26.33 26.25 24.99
CA GLY A 480 -27.27 26.60 26.05
C GLY A 480 -27.17 28.05 26.57
N SER A 481 -26.26 28.87 26.05
CA SER A 481 -26.14 30.29 26.43
C SER A 481 -27.36 31.11 26.03
N ASP A 482 -27.53 32.27 26.68
CA ASP A 482 -28.47 33.30 26.22
C ASP A 482 -27.89 34.03 24.99
N TYR A 483 -28.13 33.48 23.81
CA TYR A 483 -27.63 34.02 22.55
C TYR A 483 -28.16 35.44 22.26
N ALA A 484 -29.36 35.79 22.76
CA ALA A 484 -29.92 37.13 22.60
C ALA A 484 -29.16 38.15 23.45
N ALA A 485 -28.76 37.78 24.67
CA ALA A 485 -27.89 38.59 25.51
C ALA A 485 -26.51 38.78 24.87
N THR A 486 -25.91 37.72 24.30
CA THR A 486 -24.64 37.81 23.55
C THR A 486 -24.77 38.78 22.37
N ALA A 487 -25.81 38.64 21.53
CA ALA A 487 -26.06 39.55 20.42
C ALA A 487 -26.28 41.00 20.89
N ALA A 488 -27.01 41.20 21.99
CA ALA A 488 -27.20 42.54 22.56
C ALA A 488 -25.88 43.15 23.10
N ALA A 489 -24.99 42.33 23.67
CA ALA A 489 -23.67 42.78 24.12
C ALA A 489 -22.78 43.18 22.93
N ILE A 490 -22.79 42.40 21.85
CA ILE A 490 -22.10 42.74 20.60
C ILE A 490 -22.64 44.05 20.03
N ALA A 491 -23.96 44.22 19.97
CA ALA A 491 -24.57 45.45 19.45
C ALA A 491 -24.16 46.72 20.21
N LYS A 492 -23.92 46.63 21.52
CA LYS A 492 -23.44 47.75 22.34
C LYS A 492 -22.00 48.15 22.05
N GLY A 493 -21.18 47.25 21.52
CA GLY A 493 -19.76 47.50 21.26
C GLY A 493 -19.50 48.29 19.98
N GLY A 494 -20.47 48.40 19.06
CA GLY A 494 -20.29 49.16 17.82
C GLY A 494 -19.22 48.59 16.90
N PHE A 495 -19.23 47.27 16.70
CA PHE A 495 -18.29 46.55 15.83
C PHE A 495 -18.66 46.69 14.34
N ASP A 496 -17.65 46.59 13.48
CA ASP A 496 -17.79 46.57 12.02
C ASP A 496 -18.09 45.17 11.48
N GLY A 497 -17.87 44.12 12.30
CA GLY A 497 -18.11 42.74 11.95
C GLY A 497 -17.97 41.80 13.14
N VAL A 498 -18.46 40.56 12.96
CA VAL A 498 -18.40 39.49 13.96
C VAL A 498 -17.62 38.33 13.37
N TYR A 499 -16.58 37.87 14.06
CA TYR A 499 -15.92 36.59 13.80
C TYR A 499 -16.36 35.58 14.86
N MET A 500 -16.97 34.47 14.45
CA MET A 500 -17.51 33.46 15.35
C MET A 500 -17.10 32.05 14.89
N PRO A 501 -15.86 31.61 15.17
CA PRO A 501 -15.40 30.27 14.88
C PRO A 501 -15.95 29.24 15.88
N VAL A 502 -17.26 29.06 15.92
CA VAL A 502 -17.98 28.22 16.89
C VAL A 502 -18.49 26.93 16.25
N ASN A 503 -18.85 25.94 17.04
CA ASN A 503 -19.46 24.70 16.56
C ASN A 503 -21.00 24.80 16.46
N SER A 504 -21.61 23.90 15.69
CA SER A 504 -23.06 23.66 15.77
C SER A 504 -23.40 22.95 17.10
N PRO A 505 -24.46 23.37 17.85
CA PRO A 505 -25.56 24.23 17.42
C PRO A 505 -25.42 25.74 17.73
N VAL A 506 -24.25 26.20 18.24
CA VAL A 506 -24.03 27.62 18.57
C VAL A 506 -24.08 28.48 17.31
N CYS A 507 -23.57 27.97 16.18
CA CYS A 507 -23.65 28.62 14.86
C CYS A 507 -25.06 29.14 14.55
N GLU A 508 -26.03 28.22 14.57
CA GLU A 508 -27.42 28.45 14.18
C GLU A 508 -28.09 29.45 15.11
N LYS A 509 -27.96 29.22 16.42
CA LYS A 509 -28.65 30.01 17.44
C LYS A 509 -28.09 31.41 17.56
N LEU A 510 -26.78 31.58 17.46
CA LEU A 510 -26.17 32.90 17.49
C LEU A 510 -26.46 33.70 16.21
N MET A 511 -26.47 33.05 15.03
CA MET A 511 -26.88 33.73 13.78
C MET A 511 -28.33 34.19 13.83
N ASP A 512 -29.24 33.40 14.41
CA ASP A 512 -30.64 33.82 14.61
C ASP A 512 -30.75 35.02 15.57
N ALA A 513 -29.99 35.01 16.67
CA ALA A 513 -29.96 36.13 17.60
C ALA A 513 -29.38 37.41 16.96
N ILE A 514 -28.35 37.27 16.12
CA ILE A 514 -27.79 38.37 15.32
C ILE A 514 -28.82 38.90 14.32
N ALA A 515 -29.53 38.01 13.61
CA ALA A 515 -30.54 38.40 12.63
C ALA A 515 -31.73 39.14 13.27
N ALA A 516 -32.09 38.78 14.50
CA ALA A 516 -33.14 39.43 15.28
C ALA A 516 -32.72 40.83 15.79
N ASN A 517 -31.43 41.12 15.86
CA ASN A 517 -30.92 42.42 16.25
C ASN A 517 -30.70 43.31 15.00
N SER A 518 -31.53 44.35 14.84
CA SER A 518 -31.49 45.24 13.67
C SER A 518 -30.16 45.98 13.49
N SER A 519 -29.41 46.23 14.56
CA SER A 519 -28.09 46.86 14.50
C SER A 519 -26.99 45.94 13.98
N LEU A 520 -27.18 44.61 14.08
CA LEU A 520 -26.16 43.63 13.68
C LEU A 520 -26.46 42.95 12.33
N LYS A 521 -27.73 42.89 11.91
CA LYS A 521 -28.18 42.11 10.76
C LYS A 521 -27.36 42.32 9.46
N ASN A 522 -26.87 43.53 9.23
CA ASN A 522 -26.11 43.88 8.02
C ASN A 522 -24.59 43.76 8.17
N LEU A 523 -24.09 43.56 9.40
CA LEU A 523 -22.66 43.39 9.62
C LEU A 523 -22.18 42.06 9.00
N PRO A 524 -20.98 42.03 8.40
CA PRO A 524 -20.34 40.78 8.04
C PRO A 524 -20.23 39.85 9.25
N VAL A 525 -20.80 38.65 9.14
CA VAL A 525 -20.64 37.57 10.11
C VAL A 525 -19.71 36.53 9.49
N ILE A 526 -18.47 36.49 9.95
CA ILE A 526 -17.47 35.55 9.49
C ILE A 526 -17.47 34.36 10.45
N THR A 527 -17.54 33.17 9.90
CA THR A 527 -17.53 31.92 10.67
C THR A 527 -16.52 30.93 10.08
N SER A 528 -16.42 29.76 10.69
CA SER A 528 -15.45 28.73 10.36
C SER A 528 -16.11 27.48 9.78
N ASP A 529 -15.27 26.50 9.52
CA ASP A 529 -15.54 25.24 8.83
C ASP A 529 -16.58 24.41 9.59
N ALA A 530 -16.58 24.48 10.92
CA ALA A 530 -17.58 23.86 11.79
C ALA A 530 -19.01 24.38 11.57
N CYS A 531 -19.18 25.60 11.02
CA CYS A 531 -20.49 26.12 10.64
C CYS A 531 -20.82 25.89 9.16
N ILE A 532 -19.88 25.45 8.30
CA ILE A 532 -20.16 25.14 6.88
C ILE A 532 -20.85 23.78 6.79
N LEU A 533 -22.11 23.74 7.21
CA LEU A 533 -22.97 22.55 7.21
C LEU A 533 -24.29 22.87 6.49
N ALA A 534 -24.84 21.89 5.78
CA ALA A 534 -26.10 22.07 5.05
C ALA A 534 -27.25 22.55 5.97
N GLY A 535 -27.28 22.08 7.22
CA GLY A 535 -28.29 22.46 8.23
C GLY A 535 -28.15 23.90 8.77
N VAL A 536 -26.95 24.51 8.67
CA VAL A 536 -26.68 25.88 9.13
C VAL A 536 -27.07 26.92 8.07
N LEU A 537 -27.08 26.54 6.79
CA LEU A 537 -27.33 27.47 5.67
C LEU A 537 -28.64 28.29 5.78
N PRO A 538 -29.77 27.75 6.27
CA PRO A 538 -30.99 28.54 6.49
C PRO A 538 -30.83 29.67 7.53
N TYR A 539 -29.89 29.54 8.47
CA TYR A 539 -29.56 30.58 9.45
C TYR A 539 -28.58 31.59 8.86
N ALA A 540 -27.57 31.10 8.14
CA ALA A 540 -26.57 31.93 7.46
C ALA A 540 -27.19 32.91 6.46
N THR A 541 -28.30 32.53 5.79
CA THR A 541 -29.02 33.41 4.84
C THR A 541 -29.81 34.53 5.51
N LYS A 542 -30.02 34.50 6.83
CA LYS A 542 -30.70 35.57 7.58
C LYS A 542 -29.77 36.73 7.94
N VAL A 543 -28.46 36.52 7.83
CA VAL A 543 -27.39 37.49 8.13
C VAL A 543 -26.44 37.63 6.93
N ASN A 544 -25.53 38.60 6.94
CA ASN A 544 -24.47 38.71 5.93
C ASN A 544 -23.31 37.73 6.22
N ALA A 545 -23.57 36.42 6.12
CA ALA A 545 -22.63 35.38 6.52
C ALA A 545 -21.56 35.04 5.47
N TYR A 546 -20.34 34.82 5.98
CA TYR A 546 -19.18 34.29 5.27
C TYR A 546 -18.64 33.08 6.05
N GLY A 547 -18.62 31.89 5.43
CA GLY A 547 -18.04 30.68 6.04
C GLY A 547 -16.62 30.47 5.53
N SER A 548 -15.66 30.22 6.43
CA SER A 548 -14.28 29.88 6.07
C SER A 548 -14.01 28.40 6.27
N GLY A 549 -13.23 27.77 5.40
CA GLY A 549 -12.86 26.35 5.52
C GLY A 549 -12.08 25.86 4.31
N PRO A 550 -11.78 24.54 4.20
CA PRO A 550 -11.13 23.98 3.02
C PRO A 550 -11.78 24.41 1.70
N ASP A 551 -10.97 24.90 0.76
CA ASP A 551 -11.43 25.24 -0.59
C ASP A 551 -11.53 23.98 -1.46
N VAL A 552 -12.74 23.45 -1.59
CA VAL A 552 -13.03 22.23 -2.36
C VAL A 552 -13.20 22.49 -3.86
N THR A 553 -12.91 23.69 -4.38
CA THR A 553 -13.10 24.00 -5.81
C THR A 553 -12.20 23.15 -6.70
N ALA A 554 -10.95 22.92 -6.30
CA ALA A 554 -10.02 22.06 -7.03
C ALA A 554 -10.43 20.58 -6.92
N LEU A 555 -10.82 20.14 -5.71
CA LEU A 555 -11.35 18.81 -5.45
C LEU A 555 -12.57 18.50 -6.34
N GLY A 556 -13.52 19.44 -6.45
CA GLY A 556 -14.70 19.28 -7.32
C GLY A 556 -14.39 19.09 -8.81
N LYS A 557 -13.18 19.45 -9.25
CA LYS A 557 -12.71 19.23 -10.63
C LYS A 557 -11.92 17.93 -10.79
N GLN A 558 -11.47 17.31 -9.70
CA GLN A 558 -10.75 16.05 -9.75
C GLN A 558 -11.70 14.96 -10.29
N PRO A 559 -11.33 14.27 -11.38
CA PRO A 559 -12.18 13.24 -11.97
C PRO A 559 -12.55 12.12 -11.00
N PHE A 560 -11.60 11.58 -10.23
CA PHE A 560 -11.87 10.54 -9.21
C PHE A 560 -12.97 10.98 -8.24
N TYR A 561 -12.86 12.20 -7.70
CA TYR A 561 -13.86 12.73 -6.79
C TYR A 561 -15.23 12.96 -7.46
N ARG A 562 -15.22 13.55 -8.66
CA ARG A 562 -16.43 13.95 -9.40
C ARG A 562 -17.22 12.75 -9.92
N ASP A 563 -16.54 11.79 -10.53
CA ASP A 563 -17.16 10.73 -11.33
C ASP A 563 -17.32 9.42 -10.55
N GLU A 564 -16.51 9.19 -9.51
CA GLU A 564 -16.52 7.93 -8.76
C GLU A 564 -16.95 8.16 -7.32
N TYR A 565 -16.14 8.89 -6.53
CA TYR A 565 -16.36 9.06 -5.10
C TYR A 565 -17.74 9.64 -4.76
N LYS A 566 -18.16 10.72 -5.45
CA LYS A 566 -19.47 11.33 -5.21
C LYS A 566 -20.64 10.39 -5.54
N ASN A 567 -20.50 9.60 -6.60
CA ASN A 567 -21.52 8.64 -7.00
C ASN A 567 -21.57 7.47 -6.02
N ALA A 568 -20.42 6.99 -5.57
CA ALA A 568 -20.31 5.97 -4.52
C ALA A 568 -20.98 6.43 -3.22
N TYR A 569 -20.66 7.65 -2.77
CA TYR A 569 -21.26 8.25 -1.59
C TYR A 569 -22.80 8.32 -1.72
N GLN A 570 -23.29 8.83 -2.85
CA GLN A 570 -24.73 8.95 -3.12
C GLN A 570 -25.42 7.57 -3.18
N SER A 571 -24.78 6.56 -3.78
CA SER A 571 -25.30 5.20 -3.90
C SER A 571 -25.36 4.49 -2.55
N LYS A 572 -24.29 4.58 -1.74
CA LYS A 572 -24.17 3.90 -0.44
C LYS A 572 -25.03 4.56 0.64
N PHE A 573 -25.15 5.89 0.65
CA PHE A 573 -25.80 6.64 1.73
C PHE A 573 -27.08 7.37 1.35
N GLY A 574 -27.48 7.36 0.07
CA GLY A 574 -28.75 7.93 -0.40
C GLY A 574 -28.76 9.46 -0.50
N GLN A 575 -27.64 10.15 -0.29
CA GLN A 575 -27.54 11.61 -0.31
C GLN A 575 -26.14 12.08 -0.68
N ALA A 576 -26.00 13.35 -1.05
CA ALA A 576 -24.70 13.98 -1.29
C ALA A 576 -23.88 14.14 0.00
N PRO A 577 -22.54 14.35 -0.11
CA PRO A 577 -21.69 14.62 1.04
C PRO A 577 -22.22 15.74 1.95
N LEU A 578 -22.11 15.50 3.25
CA LEU A 578 -22.76 16.33 4.28
C LEU A 578 -21.94 17.55 4.69
N SER A 579 -20.62 17.44 4.59
CA SER A 579 -19.65 18.45 4.96
C SER A 579 -18.45 18.42 3.99
N VAL A 580 -17.41 19.18 4.30
CA VAL A 580 -16.14 19.16 3.56
C VAL A 580 -15.15 18.09 4.05
N TRP A 581 -15.48 17.37 5.14
CA TRP A 581 -14.53 16.52 5.87
C TRP A 581 -14.48 15.05 5.42
N ASN A 582 -15.50 14.53 4.74
CA ASN A 582 -15.56 13.15 4.26
C ASN A 582 -14.28 12.70 3.51
N THR A 583 -13.73 13.53 2.62
CA THR A 583 -12.51 13.17 1.87
C THR A 583 -11.25 13.16 2.75
N SER A 584 -11.22 13.97 3.81
CA SER A 584 -10.10 13.99 4.77
C SER A 584 -10.16 12.75 5.69
N ALA A 585 -11.36 12.28 6.04
CA ALA A 585 -11.55 11.02 6.76
C ALA A 585 -11.25 9.80 5.86
N PHE A 586 -11.66 9.83 4.59
CA PHE A 586 -11.28 8.83 3.59
C PHE A 586 -9.75 8.72 3.46
N ASP A 587 -9.05 9.85 3.37
CA ASP A 587 -7.59 9.85 3.33
C ASP A 587 -6.96 9.38 4.66
N SER A 588 -7.57 9.71 5.81
CA SER A 588 -7.10 9.22 7.11
C SER A 588 -7.11 7.69 7.19
N ALA A 589 -8.18 7.07 6.70
CA ALA A 589 -8.30 5.62 6.60
C ALA A 589 -7.27 5.04 5.62
N ASN A 590 -7.12 5.64 4.44
CA ASN A 590 -6.15 5.16 3.45
C ASN A 590 -4.69 5.28 3.92
N LEU A 591 -4.34 6.31 4.71
CA LEU A 591 -3.02 6.38 5.35
C LEU A 591 -2.81 5.25 6.36
N ILE A 592 -3.85 4.88 7.11
CA ILE A 592 -3.80 3.73 8.03
C ILE A 592 -3.60 2.43 7.23
N PHE A 593 -4.36 2.23 6.15
CA PHE A 593 -4.24 1.05 5.30
C PHE A 593 -2.84 0.94 4.68
N ASP A 594 -2.32 2.03 4.13
CA ASP A 594 -0.97 2.11 3.56
C ASP A 594 0.10 1.80 4.62
N ALA A 595 -0.02 2.34 5.84
CA ALA A 595 0.89 2.03 6.93
C ALA A 595 0.83 0.53 7.31
N ILE A 596 -0.35 -0.08 7.35
CA ILE A 596 -0.50 -1.52 7.59
C ILE A 596 0.17 -2.31 6.47
N GLN A 597 -0.10 -1.99 5.21
CA GLN A 597 0.48 -2.68 4.05
C GLN A 597 2.02 -2.64 4.04
N ARG A 598 2.61 -1.49 4.37
CA ARG A 598 4.06 -1.32 4.39
C ARG A 598 4.76 -2.02 5.57
N THR A 599 4.02 -2.40 6.61
CA THR A 599 4.64 -2.84 7.88
C THR A 599 4.20 -4.21 8.37
N ALA A 600 3.06 -4.71 7.88
CA ALA A 600 2.58 -6.05 8.21
C ALA A 600 3.57 -7.10 7.70
N ILE A 601 3.78 -8.12 8.53
CA ILE A 601 4.60 -9.28 8.20
C ILE A 601 3.63 -10.43 7.98
N GLU A 602 3.52 -10.89 6.74
CA GLU A 602 2.68 -12.02 6.36
C GLU A 602 3.42 -13.34 6.55
N SER A 603 2.75 -14.30 7.16
CA SER A 603 3.25 -15.66 7.37
C SER A 603 2.69 -16.60 6.32
N SER A 604 3.39 -17.72 6.07
CA SER A 604 2.99 -18.71 5.06
C SER A 604 1.64 -19.39 5.32
N ASP A 605 1.09 -19.26 6.53
CA ASP A 605 -0.25 -19.76 6.89
C ASP A 605 -1.37 -18.74 6.62
N GLY A 606 -1.03 -17.54 6.12
CA GLY A 606 -1.96 -16.44 5.91
C GLY A 606 -2.16 -15.55 7.16
N SER A 607 -1.41 -15.77 8.25
CA SER A 607 -1.49 -14.90 9.42
C SER A 607 -0.65 -13.64 9.27
N LEU A 608 -1.13 -12.52 9.84
CA LEU A 608 -0.40 -11.25 9.86
C LEU A 608 0.17 -10.95 11.23
N LEU A 609 1.30 -10.27 11.23
CA LEU A 609 1.91 -9.67 12.40
C LEU A 609 2.16 -8.19 12.15
N ILE A 610 1.51 -7.33 12.92
CA ILE A 610 1.52 -5.88 12.73
C ILE A 610 2.28 -5.21 13.89
N PRO A 611 3.49 -4.67 13.67
CA PRO A 611 4.25 -3.99 14.72
C PRO A 611 3.76 -2.55 14.93
N ARG A 612 3.21 -2.26 16.12
CA ARG A 612 2.59 -0.95 16.45
C ARG A 612 3.56 0.23 16.28
N ARG A 613 4.80 0.07 16.72
CA ARG A 613 5.84 1.10 16.59
C ARG A 613 6.18 1.36 15.11
N THR A 614 6.30 0.30 14.33
CA THR A 614 6.66 0.39 12.92
C THR A 614 5.54 1.07 12.11
N LEU A 615 4.26 0.86 12.45
CA LEU A 615 3.14 1.62 11.89
C LEU A 615 3.33 3.13 12.05
N VAL A 616 3.70 3.59 13.25
CA VAL A 616 3.90 5.01 13.55
C VAL A 616 5.11 5.57 12.79
N GLU A 617 6.20 4.81 12.69
CA GLU A 617 7.36 5.21 11.88
C GLU A 617 7.03 5.25 10.38
N ALA A 618 6.13 4.37 9.91
CA ALA A 618 5.62 4.40 8.55
C ALA A 618 4.82 5.66 8.24
N MET A 619 4.01 6.12 9.20
CA MET A 619 3.32 7.39 9.10
C MET A 619 4.30 8.57 9.07
N LYS A 620 5.32 8.58 9.93
CA LYS A 620 6.40 9.62 9.92
C LYS A 620 7.26 9.62 8.66
N ALA A 621 7.20 8.56 7.86
CA ALA A 621 7.93 8.44 6.60
C ALA A 621 7.14 8.97 5.40
N ILE A 622 5.88 9.39 5.57
CA ILE A 622 5.08 9.96 4.49
C ILE A 622 5.64 11.33 4.09
N ASP A 623 6.13 11.42 2.86
CA ASP A 623 6.64 12.63 2.22
C ASP A 623 6.07 12.76 0.80
N GLY A 624 4.80 13.18 0.72
CA GLY A 624 4.16 13.55 -0.54
C GLY A 624 2.95 12.71 -0.95
N TYR A 625 2.23 12.11 0.00
CA TYR A 625 1.06 11.27 -0.25
C TYR A 625 -0.05 12.09 -0.90
N VAL A 626 -0.56 11.67 -2.06
CA VAL A 626 -1.54 12.44 -2.83
C VAL A 626 -2.94 11.93 -2.52
N GLY A 627 -3.50 12.33 -1.38
CA GLY A 627 -4.87 12.01 -1.00
C GLY A 627 -5.90 12.67 -1.91
N VAL A 628 -7.16 12.30 -1.72
CA VAL A 628 -8.30 12.93 -2.38
C VAL A 628 -8.42 14.39 -1.93
N SER A 629 -8.32 14.64 -0.62
CA SER A 629 -8.51 15.96 -0.02
C SER A 629 -7.33 16.90 -0.27
N ASN A 630 -6.09 16.44 -0.05
CA ASN A 630 -4.86 17.21 -0.23
C ASN A 630 -3.63 16.31 -0.39
N LYS A 631 -2.51 16.95 -0.76
CA LYS A 631 -1.18 16.34 -0.69
C LYS A 631 -0.64 16.42 0.74
N MET A 632 -0.10 15.33 1.25
CA MET A 632 0.28 15.15 2.65
C MET A 632 1.78 14.86 2.81
N VAL A 633 2.38 15.51 3.82
CA VAL A 633 3.75 15.28 4.28
C VAL A 633 3.69 15.22 5.81
N CYS A 634 3.87 14.04 6.39
CA CYS A 634 3.70 13.85 7.82
C CYS A 634 4.95 14.26 8.58
N THR A 635 4.77 15.14 9.56
CA THR A 635 5.84 15.61 10.45
C THR A 635 5.95 14.71 11.69
N PRO A 636 7.08 14.75 12.42
CA PRO A 636 7.22 14.03 13.70
C PRO A 636 6.18 14.41 14.77
N THR A 637 5.52 15.57 14.63
CA THR A 637 4.46 16.01 15.56
C THR A 637 3.08 15.48 15.19
N GLY A 638 2.92 14.80 14.06
CA GLY A 638 1.66 14.23 13.58
C GLY A 638 0.92 15.08 12.54
N ASP A 639 1.41 16.27 12.20
CA ASP A 639 0.75 17.10 11.19
C ASP A 639 1.11 16.61 9.79
N CYS A 640 0.13 16.15 9.00
CA CYS A 640 0.34 15.73 7.62
C CYS A 640 -0.08 16.80 6.60
N ALA A 641 -0.93 17.76 6.97
CA ALA A 641 -1.44 18.81 6.10
C ALA A 641 -0.52 20.06 6.11
N GLN A 642 0.71 19.92 5.59
CA GLN A 642 1.72 20.99 5.62
C GLN A 642 1.34 22.25 4.82
N ALA A 643 0.37 22.12 3.92
CA ALA A 643 -0.24 23.22 3.18
C ALA A 643 -1.75 23.03 3.13
N GLY A 644 -2.48 24.15 3.12
CA GLY A 644 -3.93 24.17 3.02
C GLY A 644 -4.39 25.34 2.18
N THR A 645 -5.35 25.08 1.29
CA THR A 645 -6.09 26.13 0.59
C THR A 645 -7.38 26.36 1.35
N ILE A 646 -7.52 27.55 1.93
CA ILE A 646 -8.70 27.94 2.68
C ILE A 646 -9.49 28.94 1.85
N GLY A 647 -10.77 28.62 1.65
CA GLY A 647 -11.75 29.47 0.98
C GLY A 647 -12.65 30.17 2.01
N VAL A 648 -13.10 31.37 1.66
CA VAL A 648 -14.18 32.09 2.35
C VAL A 648 -15.35 32.19 1.39
N PHE A 649 -16.50 31.65 1.79
CA PHE A 649 -17.69 31.48 0.96
C PHE A 649 -18.81 32.36 1.49
N LYS A 650 -19.44 33.14 0.61
CA LYS A 650 -20.59 33.96 1.00
C LYS A 650 -21.87 33.13 0.92
N ALA A 651 -22.68 33.16 1.98
CA ALA A 651 -23.99 32.49 1.95
C ALA A 651 -24.89 33.09 0.85
N PRO A 652 -25.72 32.28 0.15
CA PRO A 652 -25.95 30.84 0.33
C PRO A 652 -24.95 29.92 -0.42
N ALA A 653 -23.92 30.45 -1.07
CA ALA A 653 -22.99 29.70 -1.93
C ALA A 653 -21.88 28.99 -1.13
N TRP A 654 -22.27 28.23 -0.10
CA TRP A 654 -21.36 27.38 0.68
C TRP A 654 -21.17 26.02 0.01
N PRO A 655 -20.00 25.35 0.19
CA PRO A 655 -19.66 24.08 -0.46
C PRO A 655 -20.38 22.86 0.14
N VAL A 656 -21.65 23.00 0.51
CA VAL A 656 -22.46 21.96 1.17
C VAL A 656 -23.90 21.94 0.64
N GLY A 657 -24.54 20.76 0.72
CA GLY A 657 -25.92 20.56 0.27
C GLY A 657 -26.15 21.04 -1.18
N ASN A 658 -27.31 21.63 -1.43
CA ASN A 658 -27.69 22.18 -2.74
C ASN A 658 -26.85 23.41 -3.15
N GLY A 659 -26.09 24.02 -2.23
CA GLY A 659 -25.19 25.14 -2.51
C GLY A 659 -23.87 24.73 -3.18
N SER A 660 -23.50 23.45 -3.12
CA SER A 660 -22.18 22.99 -3.58
C SER A 660 -21.94 23.14 -5.10
N GLN A 661 -22.99 23.17 -5.92
CA GLN A 661 -22.87 23.29 -7.38
C GLN A 661 -22.39 24.67 -7.85
N SER A 662 -22.53 25.70 -7.01
CA SER A 662 -22.19 27.10 -7.31
C SER A 662 -21.21 27.70 -6.28
N ALA A 663 -20.65 26.87 -5.39
CA ALA A 663 -19.79 27.32 -4.32
C ALA A 663 -18.43 27.76 -4.89
N ILE A 664 -18.30 29.07 -5.13
CA ILE A 664 -17.04 29.72 -5.49
C ILE A 664 -16.66 30.62 -4.31
N PRO A 665 -15.46 30.47 -3.74
CA PRO A 665 -15.04 31.32 -2.63
C PRO A 665 -14.88 32.76 -3.11
N VAL A 666 -15.33 33.72 -2.30
CA VAL A 666 -15.11 35.17 -2.53
C VAL A 666 -13.69 35.60 -2.19
N TYR A 667 -12.97 34.75 -1.46
CA TYR A 667 -11.56 34.84 -1.14
C TYR A 667 -11.01 33.44 -0.97
N SER A 668 -9.89 33.11 -1.59
CA SER A 668 -9.23 31.84 -1.41
C SER A 668 -7.73 32.04 -1.39
N LYS A 669 -7.06 31.34 -0.48
CA LYS A 669 -5.61 31.45 -0.35
C LYS A 669 -5.01 30.13 0.11
N THR A 670 -3.95 29.73 -0.58
CA THR A 670 -3.06 28.65 -0.14
C THR A 670 -1.97 29.23 0.76
N GLU A 671 -1.81 28.65 1.95
CA GLU A 671 -0.70 28.95 2.85
C GLU A 671 -0.07 27.61 3.30
N THR A 672 1.16 27.71 3.80
CA THR A 672 1.90 26.58 4.38
C THR A 672 2.05 26.79 5.88
N LEU A 673 2.16 25.71 6.65
CA LEU A 673 2.49 25.80 8.07
C LEU A 673 3.77 26.61 8.31
N ALA A 674 4.80 26.35 7.49
CA ALA A 674 6.07 27.05 7.57
C ALA A 674 5.94 28.56 7.27
N SER A 675 4.99 29.00 6.44
CA SER A 675 4.79 30.43 6.16
C SER A 675 4.03 31.14 7.28
N VAL A 676 2.98 30.52 7.83
CA VAL A 676 2.14 31.15 8.85
C VAL A 676 2.81 31.20 10.23
N VAL A 677 3.69 30.25 10.53
CA VAL A 677 4.52 30.27 11.76
C VAL A 677 5.59 31.36 11.71
N ARG A 678 6.18 31.63 10.53
CA ARG A 678 7.23 32.65 10.36
C ARG A 678 6.71 34.09 10.41
N LYS A 679 5.45 34.34 10.07
CA LYS A 679 4.78 35.67 10.12
C LYS A 679 4.38 36.07 11.56
N LYS A 680 5.27 35.91 12.53
CA LYS A 680 5.05 36.38 13.91
C LYS A 680 5.38 37.86 14.05
#